data_AF-A0A8B8Q432-F1
#
_entry.id   AF-A0A8B8Q432-F1
#
_cell.length_a   1.000
_cell.length_b   1.000
_cell.length_c   1.000
_cell.angle_alpha   90.00
_cell.angle_beta   90.00
_cell.angle_gamma   90.00
#
_symmetry.space_group_name_H-M   'P 1'
#
loop_
_entity.id
_entity.type
_entity.pdbx_description
1 polymer ?
#
loop_
_entity_poly.entity_id
_entity_poly.type
_entity_poly.pdbx_seq_one_letter_code
_entity_poly.pdbx_strand_id
1 'polypeptide(L)'
;CSTSEEDGDMSFFIGDDEVRCFRSKIASLSTPFRTMLYGDFRESRREKINFTQNGFSLKGMRAAEIFSRTKRLNSFEPDIVLELLSFANRFCCEEMKASCDAHLASLVHDIEDAVLFFDYGLDETAYFLVAACLQVFLRDLPSSMHNANVMRLFCSSEAREKMAAVGHASFTLYYFLSQIAMEIDMKSNTTVMLLERLVECCADCWQKQIALHQLGVVMLERKEYKDAQHWFEAAVEEGNLYSLVGVARAKYKRGHTYSAYKLMSSLISDHGPTGWMYQERSLYCAGKEKMMDLNAATELDPTLVFPYKYRAVMLLEENKIGAAVSEINKIIGFTISPDCLELRAWFLLALEDYDAALRDVRALLTLNPNYMVFNGKMHGNQLVELLKPLVQKWSQADCWMQLYDRWSSVDDIGSLAVVHHMLENDPGKSLLRFRQSLLLLRLNCQKAAMHSLRLARNYSNFDHERLVYEGWILYDTGHREEALAKAEESISIQRSFEAFFLKAYILADSSLDAESSTYVIQLLEDALKCPSDGLRKGQALNNLGSIYVDCDKLDLAANCYMNALNIKHTRAHQGLARVYHLKNQRKYAYDEMTRLIEKAKNNASAYEKRSEYCDRDMARSDLAMATQLDPVRTYPYRYRAAILMDDHKEGEAVQELTKAINFIPDLQLLHLRAAFHDSTGNTGAALSDCEAALCLDPDHVETVELYTRARERAKEQQK
;
A
#
# COMPACT_ATOMS: atom_id res chain seq x y z
N CYS A 1 18.81 -65.66 -28.36
CA CYS A 1 19.73 -65.20 -27.30
C CYS A 1 19.25 -63.84 -26.80
N SER A 2 18.38 -63.83 -25.79
CA SER A 2 17.98 -62.64 -25.05
C SER A 2 18.86 -62.57 -23.79
N THR A 3 19.90 -61.75 -23.82
CA THR A 3 20.72 -61.47 -22.65
C THR A 3 19.90 -60.67 -21.65
N SER A 4 19.67 -61.27 -20.50
CA SER A 4 19.06 -60.72 -19.30
C SER A 4 19.84 -59.50 -18.79
N GLU A 5 19.28 -58.30 -18.91
CA GLU A 5 19.74 -57.09 -18.20
C GLU A 5 19.34 -57.09 -16.70
N GLU A 6 18.87 -58.22 -16.15
CA GLU A 6 18.27 -58.32 -14.81
C GLU A 6 19.17 -58.92 -13.71
N ASP A 7 20.41 -59.33 -14.03
CA ASP A 7 21.34 -59.84 -13.01
C ASP A 7 22.28 -58.73 -12.52
N GLY A 8 21.90 -58.07 -11.43
CA GLY A 8 22.78 -57.16 -10.68
C GLY A 8 24.01 -57.87 -10.11
N ASP A 9 25.15 -57.19 -10.03
CA ASP A 9 26.46 -57.71 -9.59
C ASP A 9 26.65 -57.71 -8.06
N MET A 10 25.65 -57.22 -7.33
CA MET A 10 25.57 -57.28 -5.87
C MET A 10 24.12 -57.21 -5.39
N SER A 11 23.89 -57.51 -4.11
CA SER A 11 22.58 -57.36 -3.50
C SER A 11 22.63 -56.82 -2.08
N PHE A 12 21.59 -56.08 -1.73
CA PHE A 12 21.30 -55.66 -0.37
C PHE A 12 20.20 -56.54 0.21
N PHE A 13 20.38 -57.05 1.43
CA PHE A 13 19.34 -57.80 2.12
C PHE A 13 18.73 -56.98 3.27
N ILE A 14 17.40 -56.97 3.33
CA ILE A 14 16.60 -56.29 4.34
C ILE A 14 15.66 -57.34 4.93
N GLY A 15 15.97 -57.81 6.14
CA GLY A 15 15.32 -58.98 6.72
C GLY A 15 15.69 -60.23 5.92
N ASP A 16 14.68 -60.98 5.46
CA ASP A 16 14.85 -62.19 4.66
C ASP A 16 14.79 -61.92 3.14
N ASP A 17 14.50 -60.68 2.72
CA ASP A 17 14.30 -60.30 1.33
C ASP A 17 15.55 -59.63 0.71
N GLU A 18 15.79 -59.91 -0.57
CA GLU A 18 16.99 -59.48 -1.32
C GLU A 18 16.64 -58.50 -2.46
N VAL A 19 17.40 -57.41 -2.59
CA VAL A 19 17.32 -56.44 -3.69
C VAL A 19 18.62 -56.47 -4.49
N ARG A 20 18.57 -56.96 -5.73
CA ARG A 20 19.72 -56.97 -6.64
C ARG A 20 19.97 -55.58 -7.22
N CYS A 21 21.22 -55.15 -7.21
CA CYS A 21 21.65 -53.82 -7.59
C CYS A 21 22.92 -53.89 -8.46
N PHE A 22 23.19 -52.82 -9.22
CA PHE A 22 24.48 -52.63 -9.88
C PHE A 22 25.41 -51.79 -8.99
N ARG A 23 26.54 -52.36 -8.57
CA ARG A 23 27.54 -51.76 -7.69
C ARG A 23 28.01 -50.42 -8.21
N SER A 24 28.26 -50.32 -9.52
CA SER A 24 28.69 -49.07 -10.17
C SER A 24 27.63 -47.97 -10.09
N LYS A 25 26.34 -48.32 -10.19
CA LYS A 25 25.23 -47.37 -10.13
C LYS A 25 24.95 -46.91 -8.72
N ILE A 26 24.94 -47.81 -7.73
CA ILE A 26 24.80 -47.44 -6.33
C ILE A 26 25.99 -46.60 -5.85
N ALA A 27 27.22 -46.97 -6.23
CA ALA A 27 28.40 -46.18 -5.92
C ALA A 27 28.38 -44.77 -6.54
N SER A 28 27.64 -44.57 -7.64
CA SER A 28 27.50 -43.25 -8.28
C SER A 28 26.53 -42.32 -7.55
N LEU A 29 25.71 -42.84 -6.62
CA LEU A 29 24.73 -42.03 -5.89
C LEU A 29 25.38 -41.07 -4.90
N SER A 30 26.48 -41.47 -4.26
CA SER A 30 27.16 -40.63 -3.28
C SER A 30 28.60 -41.06 -2.99
N THR A 31 29.38 -40.16 -2.40
CA THR A 31 30.76 -40.47 -1.98
C THR A 31 30.83 -41.53 -0.86
N PRO A 32 29.91 -41.58 0.14
CA PRO A 32 29.83 -42.71 1.07
C PRO A 32 29.64 -44.06 0.38
N PHE A 33 28.71 -44.17 -0.56
CA PHE A 33 28.48 -45.44 -1.28
C PHE A 33 29.68 -45.84 -2.12
N ARG A 34 30.32 -44.87 -2.81
CA ARG A 34 31.55 -45.12 -3.55
C ARG A 34 32.65 -45.69 -2.65
N THR A 35 32.81 -45.12 -1.46
CA THR A 35 33.84 -45.55 -0.51
C THR A 35 33.51 -46.92 0.09
N MET A 36 32.23 -47.19 0.41
CA MET A 36 31.80 -48.49 0.93
C MET A 36 31.99 -49.63 -0.10
N LEU A 37 31.69 -49.37 -1.38
CA LEU A 37 31.64 -50.40 -2.41
C LEU A 37 32.97 -50.60 -3.17
N TYR A 38 33.83 -49.57 -3.22
CA TYR A 38 35.11 -49.60 -3.93
C TYR A 38 36.32 -49.24 -3.05
N GLY A 39 36.13 -48.86 -1.79
CA GLY A 39 37.22 -48.62 -0.83
C GLY A 39 37.62 -49.88 -0.06
N ASP A 40 38.36 -49.72 1.04
CA ASP A 40 38.96 -50.82 1.81
C ASP A 40 38.01 -51.51 2.81
N PHE A 41 36.70 -51.27 2.71
CA PHE A 41 35.69 -51.84 3.58
C PHE A 41 35.42 -53.32 3.28
N ARG A 42 34.87 -54.08 4.24
CA ARG A 42 34.56 -55.51 4.04
C ARG A 42 33.47 -55.72 2.99
N GLU A 43 32.56 -54.76 2.90
CA GLU A 43 31.46 -54.63 1.95
C GLU A 43 31.95 -54.59 0.50
N SER A 44 33.13 -54.02 0.24
CA SER A 44 33.74 -53.96 -1.10
C SER A 44 34.06 -55.34 -1.69
N ARG A 45 34.20 -56.39 -0.86
CA ARG A 45 34.52 -57.75 -1.31
C ARG A 45 33.34 -58.73 -1.21
N ARG A 46 32.17 -58.25 -0.82
CA ARG A 46 30.96 -59.06 -0.62
C ARG A 46 29.98 -58.85 -1.76
N GLU A 47 29.38 -59.93 -2.24
CA GLU A 47 28.24 -59.89 -3.16
C GLU A 47 26.94 -59.55 -2.43
N LYS A 48 26.79 -59.98 -1.17
CA LYS A 48 25.61 -59.74 -0.33
C LYS A 48 25.94 -58.82 0.85
N ILE A 49 25.25 -57.68 0.95
CA ILE A 49 25.46 -56.67 1.99
C ILE A 49 24.21 -56.56 2.88
N ASN A 50 24.40 -56.62 4.20
CA ASN A 50 23.30 -56.45 5.15
C ASN A 50 22.88 -54.99 5.22
N PHE A 51 21.61 -54.71 4.96
CA PHE A 51 21.05 -53.37 5.07
C PHE A 51 19.89 -53.26 6.06
N THR A 52 19.55 -54.36 6.76
CA THR A 52 18.37 -54.49 7.63
C THR A 52 18.33 -53.46 8.76
N GLN A 53 19.48 -53.09 9.33
CA GLN A 53 19.55 -52.17 10.47
C GLN A 53 19.48 -50.69 10.08
N ASN A 54 19.35 -50.37 8.79
CA ASN A 54 19.32 -48.97 8.32
C ASN A 54 17.93 -48.33 8.35
N GLY A 55 16.87 -49.08 8.66
CA GLY A 55 15.52 -48.53 8.85
C GLY A 55 14.75 -48.24 7.56
N PHE A 56 15.22 -48.73 6.41
CA PHE A 56 14.54 -48.60 5.13
C PHE A 56 13.76 -49.87 4.77
N SER A 57 12.61 -49.68 4.15
CA SER A 57 11.75 -50.71 3.60
C SER A 57 12.35 -51.33 2.34
N LEU A 58 11.89 -52.54 2.02
CA LEU A 58 12.26 -53.21 0.77
C LEU A 58 11.84 -52.38 -0.45
N LYS A 59 10.70 -51.67 -0.36
CA LYS A 59 10.19 -50.81 -1.45
C LYS A 59 11.08 -49.59 -1.65
N GLY A 60 11.50 -48.92 -0.56
CA GLY A 60 12.41 -47.79 -0.60
C GLY A 60 13.76 -48.17 -1.21
N MET A 61 14.33 -49.31 -0.82
CA MET A 61 15.59 -49.79 -1.37
C MET A 61 15.49 -50.17 -2.87
N ARG A 62 14.37 -50.78 -3.28
CA ARG A 62 14.08 -51.02 -4.71
C ARG A 62 13.94 -49.71 -5.48
N ALA A 63 13.30 -48.71 -4.90
CA ALA A 63 13.15 -47.41 -5.53
C ALA A 63 14.52 -46.70 -5.66
N ALA A 64 15.42 -46.86 -4.67
CA ALA A 64 16.77 -46.29 -4.71
C ALA A 64 17.63 -46.94 -5.81
N GLU A 65 17.48 -48.26 -5.99
CA GLU A 65 18.08 -49.00 -7.10
C GLU A 65 17.56 -48.49 -8.45
N ILE A 66 16.24 -48.40 -8.63
CA ILE A 66 15.64 -47.95 -9.88
C ILE A 66 16.05 -46.52 -10.20
N PHE A 67 16.07 -45.63 -9.20
CA PHE A 67 16.56 -44.26 -9.35
C PHE A 67 18.04 -44.22 -9.74
N SER A 68 18.89 -45.07 -9.17
CA SER A 68 20.31 -45.14 -9.52
C SER A 68 20.55 -45.44 -11.01
N ARG A 69 19.63 -46.18 -11.65
CA ARG A 69 19.68 -46.49 -13.09
C ARG A 69 19.02 -45.43 -13.95
N THR A 70 17.84 -44.95 -13.55
CA THR A 70 16.94 -44.17 -14.42
C THR A 70 16.97 -42.68 -14.17
N LYS A 71 17.36 -42.25 -12.96
CA LYS A 71 17.29 -40.85 -12.49
C LYS A 71 15.88 -40.23 -12.62
N ARG A 72 14.82 -41.06 -12.52
CA ARG A 72 13.41 -40.63 -12.63
C ARG A 72 12.61 -41.07 -11.41
N LEU A 73 11.62 -40.26 -11.03
CA LEU A 73 10.79 -40.49 -9.84
C LEU A 73 9.29 -40.63 -10.12
N ASN A 74 8.82 -40.30 -11.34
CA ASN A 74 7.38 -40.21 -11.68
C ASN A 74 6.58 -41.52 -11.54
N SER A 75 7.24 -42.65 -11.28
CA SER A 75 6.61 -43.97 -11.11
C SER A 75 6.38 -44.37 -9.66
N PHE A 76 6.80 -43.56 -8.68
CA PHE A 76 6.73 -43.91 -7.26
C PHE A 76 5.58 -43.19 -6.55
N GLU A 77 4.99 -43.87 -5.56
CA GLU A 77 4.02 -43.26 -4.65
C GLU A 77 4.71 -42.24 -3.71
N PRO A 78 4.01 -41.18 -3.26
CA PRO A 78 4.62 -40.13 -2.42
C PRO A 78 5.32 -40.65 -1.17
N ASP A 79 4.76 -41.66 -0.49
CA ASP A 79 5.36 -42.28 0.70
C ASP A 79 6.74 -42.89 0.40
N ILE A 80 6.91 -43.48 -0.79
CA ILE A 80 8.18 -44.06 -1.23
C ILE A 80 9.16 -42.93 -1.57
N VAL A 81 8.70 -41.82 -2.13
CA VAL A 81 9.55 -40.65 -2.44
C VAL A 81 10.02 -39.96 -1.15
N LEU A 82 9.18 -39.89 -0.12
CA LEU A 82 9.57 -39.44 1.22
C LEU A 82 10.63 -40.35 1.84
N GLU A 83 10.47 -41.67 1.72
CA GLU A 83 11.47 -42.63 2.17
C GLU A 83 12.80 -42.48 1.41
N LEU A 84 12.73 -42.23 0.08
CA LEU A 84 13.90 -41.95 -0.75
C LEU A 84 14.59 -40.63 -0.38
N LEU A 85 13.83 -39.61 0.00
CA LEU A 85 14.38 -38.35 0.47
C LEU A 85 15.20 -38.58 1.76
N SER A 86 14.65 -39.35 2.71
CA SER A 86 15.36 -39.75 3.94
C SER A 86 16.60 -40.59 3.65
N PHE A 87 16.50 -41.52 2.70
CA PHE A 87 17.64 -42.30 2.21
C PHE A 87 18.72 -41.40 1.62
N ALA A 88 18.33 -40.43 0.80
CA ALA A 88 19.24 -39.51 0.14
C ALA A 88 19.99 -38.65 1.17
N ASN A 89 19.31 -38.12 2.19
CA ASN A 89 19.97 -37.38 3.26
C ASN A 89 20.96 -38.22 4.05
N ARG A 90 20.53 -39.41 4.50
CA ARG A 90 21.35 -40.28 5.35
C ARG A 90 22.63 -40.74 4.67
N PHE A 91 22.60 -40.93 3.35
CA PHE A 91 23.76 -41.38 2.58
C PHE A 91 24.40 -40.28 1.70
N CYS A 92 24.00 -39.01 1.90
CA CYS A 92 24.52 -37.83 1.18
C CYS A 92 24.40 -37.95 -0.36
N CYS A 93 23.25 -38.43 -0.84
CA CYS A 93 22.94 -38.55 -2.26
C CYS A 93 22.29 -37.25 -2.80
N GLU A 94 23.10 -36.21 -3.04
CA GLU A 94 22.60 -34.86 -3.38
C GLU A 94 21.66 -34.81 -4.60
N GLU A 95 21.99 -35.51 -5.68
CA GLU A 95 21.16 -35.53 -6.90
C GLU A 95 19.80 -36.20 -6.67
N MET A 96 19.79 -37.28 -5.87
CA MET A 96 18.56 -37.95 -5.47
C MET A 96 17.72 -37.06 -4.56
N LYS A 97 18.37 -36.41 -3.58
CA LYS A 97 17.71 -35.46 -2.67
C LYS A 97 17.03 -34.34 -3.45
N ALA A 98 17.75 -33.66 -4.33
CA ALA A 98 17.21 -32.57 -5.14
C ALA A 98 16.04 -33.02 -6.04
N SER A 99 16.12 -34.25 -6.59
CA SER A 99 15.05 -34.80 -7.43
C SER A 99 13.79 -35.13 -6.60
N CYS A 100 13.96 -35.73 -5.42
CA CYS A 100 12.87 -36.02 -4.49
C CYS A 100 12.22 -34.73 -3.98
N ASP A 101 13.03 -33.74 -3.62
CA ASP A 101 12.61 -32.40 -3.18
C ASP A 101 11.75 -31.71 -4.26
N ALA A 102 12.23 -31.65 -5.50
CA ALA A 102 11.50 -31.10 -6.63
C ALA A 102 10.20 -31.85 -6.96
N HIS A 103 10.22 -33.18 -6.89
CA HIS A 103 9.05 -33.99 -7.18
C HIS A 103 7.95 -33.79 -6.12
N LEU A 104 8.30 -33.88 -4.83
CA LEU A 104 7.35 -33.68 -3.74
C LEU A 104 6.77 -32.26 -3.76
N ALA A 105 7.59 -31.24 -4.04
CA ALA A 105 7.12 -29.87 -4.17
C ALA A 105 6.08 -29.70 -5.28
N SER A 106 6.22 -30.45 -6.39
CA SER A 106 5.25 -30.41 -7.49
C SER A 106 3.88 -31.01 -7.14
N LEU A 107 3.79 -31.77 -6.05
CA LEU A 107 2.54 -32.37 -5.56
C LEU A 107 1.79 -31.43 -4.58
N VAL A 108 2.41 -30.33 -4.15
CA VAL A 108 1.80 -29.39 -3.21
C VAL A 108 0.87 -28.44 -3.97
N HIS A 109 -0.44 -28.62 -3.81
CA HIS A 109 -1.44 -27.81 -4.50
C HIS A 109 -2.36 -27.03 -3.55
N ASP A 110 -2.71 -27.63 -2.41
CA ASP A 110 -3.59 -27.03 -1.41
C ASP A 110 -2.98 -27.05 0.00
N ILE A 111 -3.75 -26.54 0.96
CA ILE A 111 -3.30 -26.39 2.35
C ILE A 111 -3.16 -27.75 3.05
N GLU A 112 -3.97 -28.74 2.67
CA GLU A 112 -3.92 -30.07 3.27
C GLU A 112 -2.62 -30.77 2.85
N ASP A 113 -2.29 -30.73 1.57
CA ASP A 113 -1.01 -31.20 1.04
C ASP A 113 0.17 -30.47 1.71
N ALA A 114 0.08 -29.13 1.78
CA ALA A 114 1.15 -28.32 2.34
C ALA A 114 1.40 -28.64 3.81
N VAL A 115 0.36 -28.80 4.64
CA VAL A 115 0.49 -29.20 6.06
C VAL A 115 1.07 -30.61 6.19
N LEU A 116 0.66 -31.54 5.32
CA LEU A 116 1.15 -32.92 5.36
C LEU A 116 2.66 -33.00 5.08
N PHE A 117 3.13 -32.31 4.04
CA PHE A 117 4.53 -32.41 3.60
C PHE A 117 5.49 -31.49 4.35
N PHE A 118 5.00 -30.47 5.06
CA PHE A 118 5.85 -29.46 5.69
C PHE A 118 6.82 -30.04 6.72
N ASP A 119 6.30 -30.82 7.68
CA ASP A 119 7.12 -31.40 8.76
C ASP A 119 8.18 -32.36 8.18
N TYR A 120 7.83 -33.16 7.16
CA TYR A 120 8.80 -33.99 6.45
C TYR A 120 9.86 -33.17 5.74
N GLY A 121 9.47 -32.08 5.07
CA GLY A 121 10.42 -31.19 4.42
C GLY A 121 11.38 -30.53 5.40
N LEU A 122 10.91 -30.20 6.60
CA LEU A 122 11.76 -29.67 7.67
C LEU A 122 12.71 -30.72 8.25
N ASP A 123 12.21 -31.89 8.60
CA ASP A 123 13.01 -32.97 9.19
C ASP A 123 14.08 -33.47 8.21
N GLU A 124 13.77 -33.50 6.91
CA GLU A 124 14.68 -33.92 5.85
C GLU A 124 15.42 -32.76 5.17
N THR A 125 15.38 -31.55 5.72
CA THR A 125 16.09 -30.36 5.16
C THR A 125 15.89 -30.17 3.66
N ALA A 126 14.66 -30.36 3.20
CA ALA A 126 14.23 -30.25 1.80
C ALA A 126 13.82 -28.81 1.51
N TYR A 127 14.71 -28.05 0.89
CA TYR A 127 14.55 -26.62 0.69
C TYR A 127 13.36 -26.27 -0.19
N PHE A 128 13.19 -26.98 -1.31
CA PHE A 128 12.21 -26.62 -2.33
C PHE A 128 10.79 -27.02 -1.94
N LEU A 129 10.63 -28.17 -1.28
CA LEU A 129 9.38 -28.66 -0.71
C LEU A 129 8.84 -27.69 0.35
N VAL A 130 9.69 -27.28 1.30
CA VAL A 130 9.30 -26.32 2.33
C VAL A 130 8.90 -24.98 1.68
N ALA A 131 9.63 -24.52 0.65
CA ALA A 131 9.28 -23.30 -0.08
C ALA A 131 7.91 -23.39 -0.77
N ALA A 132 7.60 -24.53 -1.42
CA ALA A 132 6.31 -24.76 -2.06
C ALA A 132 5.15 -24.76 -1.05
N CYS A 133 5.32 -25.42 0.11
CA CYS A 133 4.34 -25.39 1.19
C CYS A 133 4.12 -23.96 1.73
N LEU A 134 5.20 -23.21 1.97
CA LEU A 134 5.10 -21.81 2.40
C LEU A 134 4.34 -20.96 1.37
N GLN A 135 4.59 -21.16 0.08
CA GLN A 135 3.91 -20.43 -0.97
C GLN A 135 2.39 -20.64 -0.94
N VAL A 136 1.93 -21.87 -0.67
CA VAL A 136 0.50 -22.15 -0.49
C VAL A 136 -0.05 -21.44 0.73
N PHE A 137 0.62 -21.52 1.89
CA PHE A 137 0.18 -20.85 3.11
C PHE A 137 0.08 -19.34 2.94
N LEU A 138 1.07 -18.72 2.28
CA LEU A 138 1.12 -17.28 2.06
C LEU A 138 0.07 -16.81 1.04
N ARG A 139 -0.23 -17.62 0.02
CA ARG A 139 -1.24 -17.30 -1.00
C ARG A 139 -2.66 -17.27 -0.43
N ASP A 140 -2.94 -18.08 0.58
CA ASP A 140 -4.24 -18.16 1.24
C ASP A 140 -4.39 -17.25 2.48
N LEU A 141 -3.45 -16.31 2.70
CA LEU A 141 -3.60 -15.32 3.77
C LEU A 141 -4.81 -14.40 3.50
N PRO A 142 -5.59 -14.02 4.54
CA PRO A 142 -5.44 -14.35 5.96
C PRO A 142 -6.12 -15.66 6.39
N SER A 143 -6.81 -16.37 5.50
CA SER A 143 -7.57 -17.58 5.81
C SER A 143 -6.70 -18.67 6.42
N SER A 144 -5.50 -18.87 5.89
CA SER A 144 -4.52 -19.85 6.40
C SER A 144 -4.15 -19.63 7.87
N MET A 145 -4.20 -18.40 8.39
CA MET A 145 -3.91 -18.12 9.81
C MET A 145 -5.01 -18.58 10.77
N HIS A 146 -6.21 -18.88 10.26
CA HIS A 146 -7.29 -19.46 11.05
C HIS A 146 -7.11 -20.98 11.22
N ASN A 147 -6.21 -21.60 10.45
CA ASN A 147 -5.91 -23.01 10.56
C ASN A 147 -4.91 -23.26 11.71
N ALA A 148 -5.36 -23.98 12.73
CA ALA A 148 -4.56 -24.28 13.92
C ALA A 148 -3.27 -25.05 13.60
N ASN A 149 -3.28 -25.92 12.57
CA ASN A 149 -2.10 -26.69 12.19
C ASN A 149 -1.04 -25.78 11.56
N VAL A 150 -1.45 -24.84 10.71
CA VAL A 150 -0.54 -23.85 10.09
C VAL A 150 0.05 -22.94 11.17
N MET A 151 -0.76 -22.45 12.10
CA MET A 151 -0.26 -21.57 13.17
C MET A 151 0.66 -22.29 14.16
N ARG A 152 0.45 -23.58 14.40
CA ARG A 152 1.40 -24.39 15.19
C ARG A 152 2.81 -24.37 14.58
N LEU A 153 2.92 -24.40 13.25
CA LEU A 153 4.19 -24.38 12.53
C LEU A 153 4.88 -23.01 12.63
N PHE A 154 4.14 -21.92 12.48
CA PHE A 154 4.75 -20.58 12.54
C PHE A 154 5.08 -20.14 13.97
N CYS A 155 4.25 -20.49 14.96
CA CYS A 155 4.39 -19.99 16.33
C CYS A 155 5.34 -20.83 17.21
N SER A 156 5.69 -22.06 16.82
CA SER A 156 6.57 -22.92 17.61
C SER A 156 8.04 -22.51 17.49
N SER A 157 8.75 -22.46 18.62
CA SER A 157 10.21 -22.23 18.65
C SER A 157 10.98 -23.31 17.93
N GLU A 158 10.57 -24.56 18.11
CA GLU A 158 11.21 -25.72 17.47
C GLU A 158 11.03 -25.67 15.95
N ALA A 159 9.81 -25.38 15.49
CA ALA A 159 9.53 -25.27 14.06
C ALA A 159 10.29 -24.10 13.43
N ARG A 160 10.44 -22.97 14.15
CA ARG A 160 11.29 -21.85 13.71
C ARG A 160 12.76 -22.27 13.57
N GLU A 161 13.30 -23.00 14.54
CA GLU A 161 14.68 -23.51 14.46
C GLU A 161 14.88 -24.46 13.28
N LYS A 162 13.94 -25.37 13.05
CA LYS A 162 13.94 -26.24 11.87
C LYS A 162 13.86 -25.43 10.57
N MET A 163 12.96 -24.45 10.49
CA MET A 163 12.87 -23.55 9.34
C MET A 163 14.16 -22.75 9.11
N ALA A 164 14.84 -22.34 10.19
CA ALA A 164 16.13 -21.66 10.11
C ALA A 164 17.23 -22.60 9.56
N ALA A 165 17.22 -23.87 9.95
CA ALA A 165 18.13 -24.88 9.41
C ALA A 165 17.95 -25.11 7.91
N VAL A 166 16.71 -25.01 7.40
CA VAL A 166 16.42 -25.08 5.95
C VAL A 166 16.66 -23.75 5.23
N GLY A 167 16.74 -22.63 5.96
CA GLY A 167 16.97 -21.29 5.39
C GLY A 167 15.71 -20.48 5.08
N HIS A 168 14.55 -20.88 5.60
CA HIS A 168 13.26 -20.23 5.37
C HIS A 168 12.77 -19.37 6.56
N ALA A 169 13.44 -19.42 7.72
CA ALA A 169 13.14 -18.50 8.82
C ALA A 169 13.85 -17.16 8.59
N SER A 170 13.09 -16.10 8.28
CA SER A 170 13.61 -14.76 8.05
C SER A 170 12.81 -13.69 8.80
N PHE A 171 13.47 -12.58 9.11
CA PHE A 171 12.80 -11.39 9.66
C PHE A 171 11.62 -10.97 8.77
N THR A 172 11.80 -10.93 7.45
CA THR A 172 10.76 -10.49 6.50
C THR A 172 9.50 -11.36 6.55
N LEU A 173 9.66 -12.68 6.65
CA LEU A 173 8.53 -13.62 6.77
C LEU A 173 7.73 -13.33 8.04
N TYR A 174 8.42 -13.30 9.19
CA TYR A 174 7.76 -13.08 10.47
C TYR A 174 7.20 -11.66 10.60
N TYR A 175 7.85 -10.66 10.00
CA TYR A 175 7.36 -9.30 9.98
C TYR A 175 6.04 -9.22 9.24
N PHE A 176 5.96 -9.84 8.06
CA PHE A 176 4.74 -9.91 7.25
C PHE A 176 3.61 -10.64 7.97
N LEU A 177 3.88 -11.82 8.55
CA LEU A 177 2.90 -12.59 9.31
C LEU A 177 2.40 -11.83 10.55
N SER A 178 3.29 -11.16 11.28
CA SER A 178 2.93 -10.34 12.44
C SER A 178 2.06 -9.14 12.04
N GLN A 179 2.33 -8.47 10.91
CA GLN A 179 1.45 -7.39 10.42
C GLN A 179 0.03 -7.90 10.18
N ILE A 180 -0.12 -9.02 9.48
CA ILE A 180 -1.43 -9.61 9.19
C ILE A 180 -2.12 -10.05 10.49
N ALA A 181 -1.39 -10.68 11.42
CA ALA A 181 -1.93 -11.07 12.72
C ALA A 181 -2.46 -9.88 13.52
N MET A 182 -1.72 -8.76 13.51
CA MET A 182 -2.14 -7.52 14.15
C MET A 182 -3.40 -6.91 13.50
N GLU A 183 -3.54 -7.01 12.17
CA GLU A 183 -4.74 -6.55 11.46
C GLU A 183 -5.97 -7.43 11.73
N ILE A 184 -5.80 -8.75 11.87
CA ILE A 184 -6.90 -9.69 12.16
C ILE A 184 -7.35 -9.57 13.63
N ASP A 185 -6.42 -9.79 14.56
CA ASP A 185 -6.69 -9.71 15.99
C ASP A 185 -5.40 -9.41 16.77
N MET A 186 -5.19 -8.13 17.02
CA MET A 186 -4.06 -7.63 17.81
C MET A 186 -4.00 -8.18 19.23
N LYS A 187 -5.12 -8.64 19.82
CA LYS A 187 -5.15 -9.14 21.21
C LYS A 187 -4.87 -10.63 21.33
N SER A 188 -4.78 -11.34 20.21
CA SER A 188 -4.60 -12.79 20.21
C SER A 188 -3.24 -13.21 20.77
N ASN A 189 -3.18 -14.40 21.37
CA ASN A 189 -1.90 -15.01 21.77
C ASN A 189 -1.02 -15.33 20.56
N THR A 190 -1.65 -15.69 19.43
CA THR A 190 -0.96 -15.97 18.17
C THR A 190 -0.14 -14.77 17.69
N THR A 191 -0.69 -13.56 17.77
CA THR A 191 0.00 -12.31 17.41
C THR A 191 1.24 -12.10 18.26
N VAL A 192 1.15 -12.35 19.57
CA VAL A 192 2.30 -12.26 20.49
C VAL A 192 3.37 -13.29 20.13
N MET A 193 2.99 -14.55 19.94
CA MET A 193 3.94 -15.62 19.60
C MET A 193 4.68 -15.32 18.29
N LEU A 194 3.99 -14.81 17.27
CA LEU A 194 4.62 -14.40 16.01
C LEU A 194 5.59 -13.23 16.19
N LEU A 195 5.24 -12.23 17.00
CA LEU A 195 6.14 -11.12 17.31
C LEU A 195 7.36 -11.56 18.14
N GLU A 196 7.21 -12.53 19.03
CA GLU A 196 8.35 -13.14 19.72
C GLU A 196 9.27 -13.86 18.72
N ARG A 197 8.71 -14.62 17.77
CA ARG A 197 9.50 -15.23 16.68
C ARG A 197 10.19 -14.17 15.81
N LEU A 198 9.54 -13.03 15.57
CA LEU A 198 10.12 -11.90 14.85
C LEU A 198 11.35 -11.35 15.57
N VAL A 199 11.26 -11.14 16.89
CA VAL A 199 12.40 -10.69 17.73
C VAL A 199 13.58 -11.66 17.62
N GLU A 200 13.32 -12.97 17.65
CA GLU A 200 14.34 -14.01 17.49
C GLU A 200 15.00 -14.02 16.10
N CYS A 201 14.32 -13.53 15.07
CA CYS A 201 14.83 -13.45 13.71
C CYS A 201 15.56 -12.13 13.39
N CYS A 202 15.67 -11.20 14.35
CA CYS A 202 16.32 -9.92 14.15
C CYS A 202 17.86 -10.07 14.09
N ALA A 203 18.46 -9.65 12.99
CA ALA A 203 19.92 -9.56 12.83
C ALA A 203 20.43 -8.15 13.15
N ASP A 204 19.70 -7.12 12.72
CA ASP A 204 20.10 -5.71 12.86
C ASP A 204 19.45 -5.02 14.07
N CYS A 205 20.08 -3.95 14.57
CA CYS A 205 19.52 -3.15 15.66
C CYS A 205 18.16 -2.52 15.29
N TRP A 206 18.00 -2.01 14.08
CA TRP A 206 16.74 -1.40 13.62
C TRP A 206 15.60 -2.42 13.54
N GLN A 207 15.91 -3.69 13.23
CA GLN A 207 14.92 -4.78 13.24
C GLN A 207 14.42 -5.05 14.66
N LYS A 208 15.34 -5.10 15.64
CA LYS A 208 15.00 -5.26 17.07
C LYS A 208 14.16 -4.10 17.58
N GLN A 209 14.53 -2.87 17.24
CA GLN A 209 13.78 -1.66 17.60
C GLN A 209 12.30 -1.76 17.19
N ILE A 210 12.04 -2.17 15.94
CA ILE A 210 10.67 -2.29 15.41
C ILE A 210 9.93 -3.45 16.06
N ALA A 211 10.56 -4.62 16.18
CA ALA A 211 9.93 -5.81 16.74
C ALA A 211 9.53 -5.61 18.21
N LEU A 212 10.42 -5.04 19.03
CA LEU A 212 10.14 -4.72 20.44
C LEU A 212 9.05 -3.65 20.58
N HIS A 213 9.07 -2.62 19.72
CA HIS A 213 8.01 -1.62 19.69
C HIS A 213 6.64 -2.24 19.40
N GLN A 214 6.55 -3.09 18.38
CA GLN A 214 5.30 -3.78 18.01
C GLN A 214 4.79 -4.69 19.14
N LEU A 215 5.69 -5.39 19.83
CA LEU A 215 5.35 -6.19 21.00
C LEU A 215 4.78 -5.32 22.13
N GLY A 216 5.40 -4.16 22.41
CA GLY A 216 4.88 -3.17 23.35
C GLY A 216 3.48 -2.66 22.99
N VAL A 217 3.21 -2.41 21.70
CA VAL A 217 1.88 -2.00 21.19
C VAL A 217 0.84 -3.08 21.45
N VAL A 218 1.15 -4.35 21.12
CA VAL A 218 0.25 -5.47 21.35
C VAL A 218 -0.08 -5.66 22.84
N MET A 219 0.94 -5.59 23.71
CA MET A 219 0.72 -5.69 25.16
C MET A 219 -0.12 -4.53 25.71
N LEU A 220 0.07 -3.32 25.19
CA LEU A 220 -0.73 -2.15 25.58
C LEU A 220 -2.22 -2.38 25.28
N GLU A 221 -2.52 -2.95 24.12
CA GLU A 221 -3.87 -3.23 23.64
C GLU A 221 -4.53 -4.42 24.35
N ARG A 222 -3.73 -5.40 24.77
CA ARG A 222 -4.12 -6.46 25.72
C ARG A 222 -4.37 -5.93 27.13
N LYS A 223 -4.07 -4.65 27.40
CA LYS A 223 -4.16 -3.99 28.71
C LYS A 223 -3.13 -4.51 29.73
N GLU A 224 -2.07 -5.17 29.26
CA GLU A 224 -0.95 -5.66 30.06
C GLU A 224 0.08 -4.54 30.19
N TYR A 225 -0.30 -3.46 30.90
CA TYR A 225 0.46 -2.21 30.87
C TYR A 225 1.87 -2.27 31.48
N LYS A 226 2.15 -3.25 32.34
CA LYS A 226 3.49 -3.44 32.90
C LYS A 226 4.43 -4.03 31.84
N ASP A 227 3.98 -5.07 31.16
CA ASP A 227 4.74 -5.74 30.10
C ASP A 227 4.88 -4.81 28.89
N ALA A 228 3.82 -4.08 28.54
CA ALA A 228 3.88 -3.03 27.52
C ALA A 228 4.97 -1.99 27.83
N GLN A 229 5.00 -1.49 29.07
CA GLN A 229 6.03 -0.55 29.50
C GLN A 229 7.44 -1.15 29.36
N HIS A 230 7.63 -2.40 29.80
CA HIS A 230 8.93 -3.08 29.71
C HIS A 230 9.41 -3.22 28.26
N TRP A 231 8.55 -3.65 27.34
CA TRP A 231 8.90 -3.79 25.93
C TRP A 231 9.18 -2.46 25.25
N PHE A 232 8.43 -1.40 25.59
CA PHE A 232 8.74 -0.07 25.10
C PHE A 232 10.06 0.47 25.65
N GLU A 233 10.36 0.24 26.93
CA GLU A 233 11.66 0.61 27.53
C GLU A 233 12.82 -0.14 26.84
N ALA A 234 12.67 -1.45 26.59
CA ALA A 234 13.64 -2.22 25.82
C ALA A 234 13.83 -1.69 24.38
N ALA A 235 12.75 -1.29 23.71
CA ALA A 235 12.85 -0.66 22.39
C ALA A 235 13.60 0.68 22.42
N VAL A 236 13.41 1.49 23.48
CA VAL A 236 14.16 2.74 23.70
C VAL A 236 15.65 2.47 23.94
N GLU A 237 15.99 1.43 24.71
CA GLU A 237 17.38 1.02 24.95
C GLU A 237 18.09 0.61 23.65
N GLU A 238 17.37 -0.02 22.71
CA GLU A 238 17.87 -0.35 21.37
C GLU A 238 17.95 0.88 20.42
N GLY A 239 17.43 2.04 20.82
CA GLY A 239 17.51 3.31 20.08
C GLY A 239 16.18 3.81 19.49
N ASN A 240 15.06 3.13 19.71
CA ASN A 240 13.75 3.57 19.22
C ASN A 240 13.14 4.67 20.12
N LEU A 241 13.51 5.92 19.87
CA LEU A 241 13.05 7.06 20.69
C LEU A 241 11.52 7.18 20.75
N TYR A 242 10.82 6.90 19.65
CA TYR A 242 9.35 7.01 19.58
C TYR A 242 8.65 6.09 20.59
N SER A 243 9.28 4.99 21.02
CA SER A 243 8.75 4.08 22.04
C SER A 243 8.55 4.74 23.41
N LEU A 244 9.17 5.90 23.70
CA LEU A 244 8.86 6.71 24.89
C LEU A 244 7.39 7.13 24.96
N VAL A 245 6.73 7.30 23.81
CA VAL A 245 5.28 7.56 23.74
C VAL A 245 4.51 6.36 24.28
N GLY A 246 4.92 5.15 23.91
CA GLY A 246 4.37 3.91 24.44
C GLY A 246 4.54 3.80 25.97
N VAL A 247 5.72 4.16 26.48
CA VAL A 247 5.99 4.26 27.93
C VAL A 247 5.05 5.27 28.60
N ALA A 248 4.86 6.46 28.02
CA ALA A 248 3.94 7.48 28.54
C ALA A 248 2.50 6.96 28.58
N ARG A 249 2.02 6.32 27.50
CA ARG A 249 0.68 5.73 27.41
C ARG A 249 0.49 4.64 28.47
N ALA A 250 1.45 3.74 28.63
CA ALA A 250 1.40 2.67 29.63
C ALA A 250 1.38 3.23 31.06
N LYS A 251 2.24 4.22 31.38
CA LYS A 251 2.24 4.92 32.67
C LYS A 251 0.92 5.62 32.97
N TYR A 252 0.34 6.30 31.97
CA TYR A 252 -0.97 6.94 32.10
C TYR A 252 -2.08 5.94 32.39
N LYS A 253 -2.15 4.82 31.65
CA LYS A 253 -3.14 3.75 31.88
C LYS A 253 -3.01 3.09 33.26
N ARG A 254 -1.82 3.13 33.86
CA ARG A 254 -1.56 2.71 35.25
C ARG A 254 -1.91 3.77 36.31
N GLY A 255 -2.39 4.94 35.90
CA GLY A 255 -2.78 6.05 36.79
C GLY A 255 -1.67 7.07 37.07
N HIS A 256 -0.49 6.95 36.44
CA HIS A 256 0.64 7.85 36.67
C HIS A 256 0.65 9.05 35.71
N THR A 257 -0.42 9.85 35.70
CA THR A 257 -0.63 10.95 34.72
C THR A 257 0.50 11.99 34.73
N TYR A 258 0.93 12.46 35.90
CA TYR A 258 2.02 13.45 36.00
C TYR A 258 3.34 12.92 35.41
N SER A 259 3.64 11.64 35.63
CA SER A 259 4.86 11.03 35.08
C SER A 259 4.84 10.94 33.56
N ALA A 260 3.67 10.64 32.97
CA ALA A 260 3.48 10.61 31.53
C ALA A 260 3.61 12.01 30.92
N TYR A 261 2.97 13.01 31.54
CA TYR A 261 3.06 14.41 31.11
C TYR A 261 4.50 14.94 31.18
N LYS A 262 5.21 14.66 32.28
CA LYS A 262 6.62 15.06 32.46
C LYS A 262 7.51 14.41 31.40
N LEU A 263 7.29 13.14 31.09
CA LEU A 263 8.05 12.41 30.06
C LEU A 263 7.85 13.01 28.67
N MET A 264 6.61 13.35 28.29
CA MET A 264 6.36 14.03 27.02
C MET A 264 6.93 15.44 27.00
N SER A 265 6.91 16.14 28.14
CA SER A 265 7.47 17.50 28.24
C SER A 265 8.99 17.51 28.11
N SER A 266 9.70 16.52 28.68
CA SER A 266 11.13 16.36 28.44
C SER A 266 11.38 16.02 26.98
N LEU A 267 10.60 15.12 26.38
CA LEU A 267 10.76 14.76 24.96
C LEU A 267 10.67 15.99 24.03
N ILE A 268 9.67 16.86 24.25
CA ILE A 268 9.49 18.12 23.49
C ILE A 268 10.61 19.13 23.75
N SER A 269 11.22 19.11 24.93
CA SER A 269 12.34 20.01 25.27
C SER A 269 13.66 19.51 24.71
N ASP A 270 13.87 18.20 24.70
CA ASP A 270 15.11 17.55 24.32
C ASP A 270 15.23 17.42 22.78
N HIS A 271 14.09 17.38 22.08
CA HIS A 271 13.99 17.23 20.64
C HIS A 271 13.20 18.38 20.01
N GLY A 272 13.43 18.66 18.72
CA GLY A 272 12.69 19.70 18.00
C GLY A 272 11.17 19.48 18.10
N PRO A 273 10.38 20.51 18.42
CA PRO A 273 8.94 20.37 18.63
C PRO A 273 8.23 19.98 17.33
N THR A 274 7.49 18.87 17.37
CA THR A 274 6.63 18.41 16.27
C THR A 274 5.17 18.34 16.72
N GLY A 275 4.24 18.44 15.76
CA GLY A 275 2.81 18.48 16.09
C GLY A 275 2.32 17.26 16.85
N TRP A 276 2.80 16.07 16.48
CA TRP A 276 2.40 14.82 17.13
C TRP A 276 2.82 14.77 18.61
N MET A 277 3.94 15.39 19.00
CA MET A 277 4.37 15.40 20.40
C MET A 277 3.41 16.18 21.29
N TYR A 278 2.93 17.33 20.82
CA TYR A 278 1.91 18.10 21.51
C TYR A 278 0.56 17.38 21.54
N GLN A 279 0.19 16.72 20.44
CA GLN A 279 -1.01 15.88 20.41
C GLN A 279 -0.94 14.79 21.49
N GLU A 280 0.18 14.06 21.60
CA GLU A 280 0.35 13.03 22.62
C GLU A 280 0.35 13.62 24.02
N ARG A 281 1.04 14.74 24.26
CA ARG A 281 1.03 15.41 25.57
C ARG A 281 -0.37 15.86 25.99
N SER A 282 -1.20 16.29 25.04
CA SER A 282 -2.59 16.69 25.27
C SER A 282 -3.46 15.59 25.88
N LEU A 283 -3.05 14.32 25.75
CA LEU A 283 -3.74 13.17 26.36
C LEU A 283 -3.53 13.09 27.87
N TYR A 284 -2.51 13.78 28.41
CA TYR A 284 -2.10 13.71 29.81
C TYR A 284 -2.37 15.00 30.60
N CYS A 285 -3.00 16.01 29.98
CA CYS A 285 -3.40 17.26 30.62
C CYS A 285 -4.89 17.55 30.39
N ALA A 286 -5.41 18.61 31.02
CA ALA A 286 -6.83 18.98 30.97
C ALA A 286 -7.03 20.50 30.85
N GLY A 287 -8.23 20.90 30.43
CA GLY A 287 -8.62 22.31 30.37
C GLY A 287 -7.80 23.13 29.38
N LYS A 288 -7.31 24.29 29.83
CA LYS A 288 -6.61 25.27 28.96
C LYS A 288 -5.29 24.72 28.40
N GLU A 289 -4.52 23.98 29.20
CA GLU A 289 -3.25 23.39 28.76
C GLU A 289 -3.46 22.43 27.60
N LYS A 290 -4.51 21.61 27.68
CA LYS A 290 -4.89 20.70 26.60
C LYS A 290 -5.22 21.45 25.32
N MET A 291 -5.99 22.53 25.41
CA MET A 291 -6.33 23.34 24.24
C MET A 291 -5.10 24.04 23.64
N MET A 292 -4.16 24.50 24.47
CA MET A 292 -2.88 25.03 23.98
C MET A 292 -2.06 23.98 23.23
N ASP A 293 -1.96 22.77 23.78
CA ASP A 293 -1.27 21.66 23.12
C ASP A 293 -1.94 21.27 21.80
N LEU A 294 -3.27 21.20 21.74
CA LEU A 294 -3.99 20.88 20.50
C LEU A 294 -3.85 21.96 19.42
N ASN A 295 -3.80 23.24 19.82
CA ASN A 295 -3.55 24.33 18.89
C ASN A 295 -2.11 24.27 18.35
N ALA A 296 -1.12 24.11 19.22
CA ALA A 296 0.27 23.92 18.83
C ALA A 296 0.45 22.70 17.91
N ALA A 297 -0.26 21.60 18.20
CA ALA A 297 -0.25 20.41 17.36
C ALA A 297 -0.72 20.72 15.93
N THR A 298 -1.83 21.45 15.79
CA THR A 298 -2.40 21.80 14.48
C THR A 298 -1.56 22.84 13.73
N GLU A 299 -0.92 23.77 14.44
CA GLU A 299 -0.03 24.78 13.85
C GLU A 299 1.24 24.16 13.27
N LEU A 300 1.79 23.13 13.94
CA LEU A 300 2.98 22.42 13.50
C LEU A 300 2.68 21.32 12.48
N ASP A 301 1.54 20.65 12.63
CA ASP A 301 1.08 19.59 11.75
C ASP A 301 -0.46 19.62 11.61
N PRO A 302 -0.96 20.23 10.53
CA PRO A 302 -2.40 20.32 10.30
C PRO A 302 -3.02 19.01 9.77
N THR A 303 -2.22 17.98 9.48
CA THR A 303 -2.72 16.67 9.03
C THR A 303 -3.22 15.81 10.19
N LEU A 304 -2.89 16.19 11.42
CA LEU A 304 -3.31 15.51 12.63
C LEU A 304 -4.83 15.62 12.83
N VAL A 305 -5.51 14.47 12.77
CA VAL A 305 -6.96 14.41 12.84
C VAL A 305 -7.51 14.64 14.26
N PHE A 306 -6.79 14.18 15.29
CA PHE A 306 -7.28 14.20 16.68
C PHE A 306 -7.59 15.60 17.22
N PRO A 307 -6.74 16.65 17.02
CA PRO A 307 -7.06 18.01 17.42
C PRO A 307 -8.40 18.53 16.91
N TYR A 308 -8.72 18.31 15.62
CA TYR A 308 -10.00 18.72 15.04
C TYR A 308 -11.16 17.94 15.66
N LYS A 309 -11.03 16.61 15.79
CA LYS A 309 -12.06 15.76 16.42
C LYS A 309 -12.36 16.23 17.84
N TYR A 310 -11.32 16.46 18.65
CA TYR A 310 -11.48 16.89 20.03
C TYR A 310 -12.15 18.26 20.13
N ARG A 311 -11.66 19.26 19.38
CA ARG A 311 -12.23 20.61 19.39
C ARG A 311 -13.68 20.62 18.92
N ALA A 312 -14.02 19.83 17.90
CA ALA A 312 -15.38 19.73 17.41
C ALA A 312 -16.34 19.11 18.44
N VAL A 313 -15.91 18.07 19.17
CA VAL A 313 -16.70 17.49 20.27
C VAL A 313 -16.88 18.49 21.41
N MET A 314 -15.85 19.26 21.78
CA MET A 314 -15.98 20.33 22.79
C MET A 314 -16.98 21.41 22.34
N LEU A 315 -16.96 21.81 21.07
CA LEU A 315 -17.95 22.74 20.53
C LEU A 315 -19.38 22.18 20.56
N LEU A 316 -19.55 20.88 20.35
CA LEU A 316 -20.84 20.20 20.50
C LEU A 316 -21.32 20.26 21.97
N GLU A 317 -20.44 19.97 22.94
CA GLU A 317 -20.76 20.06 24.37
C GLU A 317 -21.15 21.49 24.79
N GLU A 318 -20.60 22.51 24.13
CA GLU A 318 -21.00 23.92 24.27
C GLU A 318 -22.28 24.29 23.50
N ASN A 319 -22.97 23.31 22.89
CA ASN A 319 -24.16 23.49 22.05
C ASN A 319 -23.93 24.34 20.79
N LYS A 320 -22.68 24.43 20.30
CA LYS A 320 -22.29 25.15 19.07
C LYS A 320 -22.13 24.19 17.90
N ILE A 321 -23.22 23.49 17.55
CA ILE A 321 -23.17 22.38 16.58
C ILE A 321 -22.71 22.81 15.18
N GLY A 322 -23.14 23.98 14.69
CA GLY A 322 -22.68 24.50 13.40
C GLY A 322 -21.18 24.81 13.36
N ALA A 323 -20.60 25.26 14.49
CA ALA A 323 -19.18 25.45 14.63
C ALA A 323 -18.42 24.11 14.68
N ALA A 324 -18.99 23.08 15.32
CA ALA A 324 -18.45 21.73 15.34
C ALA A 324 -18.37 21.12 13.91
N VAL A 325 -19.45 21.26 13.12
CA VAL A 325 -19.45 20.85 11.70
C VAL A 325 -18.38 21.61 10.90
N SER A 326 -18.27 22.92 11.13
CA SER A 326 -17.27 23.76 10.46
C SER A 326 -15.84 23.36 10.83
N GLU A 327 -15.60 22.96 12.07
CA GLU A 327 -14.29 22.49 12.56
C GLU A 327 -13.88 21.17 11.88
N ILE A 328 -14.80 20.21 11.76
CA ILE A 328 -14.55 18.95 11.04
C ILE A 328 -14.40 19.17 9.53
N ASN A 329 -15.11 20.14 8.95
CA ASN A 329 -14.98 20.45 7.53
C ASN A 329 -13.57 20.94 7.15
N LYS A 330 -12.83 21.54 8.09
CA LYS A 330 -11.43 21.92 7.86
C LYS A 330 -10.60 20.71 7.47
N ILE A 331 -10.65 19.64 8.27
CA ILE A 331 -9.84 18.43 8.04
C ILE A 331 -10.34 17.60 6.86
N ILE A 332 -11.67 17.45 6.71
CA ILE A 332 -12.28 16.70 5.59
C ILE A 332 -11.97 17.34 4.22
N GLY A 333 -11.70 18.65 4.19
CA GLY A 333 -11.36 19.37 2.97
C GLY A 333 -10.10 18.87 2.26
N PHE A 334 -9.17 18.25 2.99
CA PHE A 334 -7.90 17.76 2.44
C PHE A 334 -7.52 16.34 2.89
N THR A 335 -8.10 15.83 3.99
CA THR A 335 -7.93 14.44 4.43
C THR A 335 -9.28 13.81 4.77
N ILE A 336 -9.66 12.76 4.04
CA ILE A 336 -10.89 12.02 4.32
C ILE A 336 -10.57 10.83 5.22
N SER A 337 -11.23 10.78 6.37
CA SER A 337 -11.18 9.64 7.28
C SER A 337 -12.60 9.16 7.64
N PRO A 338 -12.81 7.84 7.79
CA PRO A 338 -14.08 7.27 8.25
C PRO A 338 -14.60 7.93 9.54
N ASP A 339 -13.74 8.06 10.55
CA ASP A 339 -14.07 8.68 11.82
C ASP A 339 -14.58 10.12 11.69
N CYS A 340 -13.98 10.94 10.82
CA CYS A 340 -14.41 12.32 10.61
C CYS A 340 -15.77 12.38 9.92
N LEU A 341 -16.03 11.50 8.96
CA LEU A 341 -17.35 11.39 8.32
C LEU A 341 -18.42 10.95 9.33
N GLU A 342 -18.12 9.98 10.18
CA GLU A 342 -19.01 9.55 11.26
C GLU A 342 -19.33 10.70 12.22
N LEU A 343 -18.31 11.43 12.68
CA LEU A 343 -18.49 12.57 13.58
C LEU A 343 -19.30 13.70 12.93
N ARG A 344 -19.03 14.02 11.65
CA ARG A 344 -19.82 15.03 10.93
C ARG A 344 -21.27 14.58 10.77
N ALA A 345 -21.51 13.33 10.41
CA ALA A 345 -22.86 12.76 10.34
C ALA A 345 -23.58 12.89 11.69
N TRP A 346 -22.91 12.62 12.80
CA TRP A 346 -23.42 12.82 14.15
C TRP A 346 -23.87 14.25 14.43
N PHE A 347 -23.01 15.22 14.12
CA PHE A 347 -23.33 16.63 14.33
C PHE A 347 -24.49 17.09 13.44
N LEU A 348 -24.58 16.54 12.22
CA LEU A 348 -25.69 16.81 11.30
C LEU A 348 -27.01 16.20 11.78
N LEU A 349 -26.98 14.99 12.37
CA LEU A 349 -28.16 14.42 13.03
C LEU A 349 -28.62 15.28 14.22
N ALA A 350 -27.68 15.82 15.00
CA ALA A 350 -28.00 16.74 16.09
C ALA A 350 -28.55 18.10 15.59
N LEU A 351 -28.24 18.49 14.35
CA LEU A 351 -28.84 19.63 13.65
C LEU A 351 -30.15 19.31 12.92
N GLU A 352 -30.61 18.05 12.98
CA GLU A 352 -31.76 17.54 12.22
C GLU A 352 -31.60 17.64 10.69
N ASP A 353 -30.37 17.74 10.19
CA ASP A 353 -30.05 17.66 8.76
C ASP A 353 -29.81 16.20 8.35
N TYR A 354 -30.92 15.46 8.21
CA TYR A 354 -30.91 14.02 7.90
C TYR A 354 -30.36 13.74 6.49
N ASP A 355 -30.56 14.64 5.52
CA ASP A 355 -30.04 14.52 4.16
C ASP A 355 -28.51 14.53 4.14
N ALA A 356 -27.90 15.52 4.80
CA ALA A 356 -26.45 15.62 4.86
C ALA A 356 -25.82 14.51 5.72
N ALA A 357 -26.49 14.08 6.80
CA ALA A 357 -26.05 12.94 7.60
C ALA A 357 -26.06 11.64 6.78
N LEU A 358 -27.14 11.37 6.05
CA LEU A 358 -27.24 10.19 5.19
C LEU A 358 -26.20 10.19 4.08
N ARG A 359 -25.88 11.36 3.51
CA ARG A 359 -24.79 11.51 2.54
C ARG A 359 -23.46 11.04 3.12
N ASP A 360 -23.11 11.51 4.32
CA ASP A 360 -21.83 11.18 4.95
C ASP A 360 -21.74 9.70 5.34
N VAL A 361 -22.82 9.11 5.84
CA VAL A 361 -22.90 7.67 6.17
C VAL A 361 -22.74 6.81 4.92
N ARG A 362 -23.34 7.20 3.79
CA ARG A 362 -23.15 6.48 2.52
C ARG A 362 -21.73 6.60 2.00
N ALA A 363 -21.13 7.79 2.04
CA ALA A 363 -19.73 7.98 1.67
C ALA A 363 -18.79 7.15 2.57
N LEU A 364 -19.05 7.11 3.87
CA LEU A 364 -18.36 6.25 4.83
C LEU A 364 -18.39 4.77 4.42
N LEU A 365 -19.58 4.26 4.05
CA LEU A 365 -19.75 2.88 3.58
C LEU A 365 -19.07 2.59 2.23
N THR A 366 -18.85 3.62 1.38
CA THR A 366 -18.02 3.45 0.19
C THR A 366 -16.54 3.25 0.51
N LEU A 367 -16.05 3.86 1.60
CA LEU A 367 -14.67 3.71 2.05
C LEU A 367 -14.46 2.39 2.79
N ASN A 368 -15.41 2.03 3.65
CA ASN A 368 -15.42 0.79 4.40
C ASN A 368 -16.84 0.20 4.44
N PRO A 369 -17.15 -0.81 3.61
CA PRO A 369 -18.48 -1.41 3.55
C PRO A 369 -18.95 -2.06 4.85
N ASN A 370 -18.01 -2.54 5.68
CA ASN A 370 -18.29 -3.23 6.94
C ASN A 370 -18.12 -2.29 8.15
N TYR A 371 -18.21 -0.98 7.93
CA TYR A 371 -17.99 -0.01 9.00
C TYR A 371 -19.06 -0.11 10.09
N MET A 372 -18.60 -0.19 11.34
CA MET A 372 -19.45 -0.26 12.53
C MET A 372 -19.48 1.09 13.23
N VAL A 373 -20.61 1.79 13.08
CA VAL A 373 -20.89 3.09 13.68
C VAL A 373 -21.11 2.94 15.19
N PHE A 374 -20.94 4.04 15.93
CA PHE A 374 -21.16 4.12 17.38
C PHE A 374 -20.21 3.23 18.19
N ASN A 375 -18.92 3.24 17.85
CA ASN A 375 -17.89 2.41 18.48
C ASN A 375 -18.24 0.91 18.43
N GLY A 376 -18.59 0.40 17.25
CA GLY A 376 -18.83 -1.04 17.07
C GLY A 376 -20.25 -1.51 17.39
N LYS A 377 -21.18 -0.62 17.74
CA LYS A 377 -22.51 -1.02 18.23
C LYS A 377 -23.53 -1.28 17.13
N MET A 378 -23.35 -0.68 15.95
CA MET A 378 -24.35 -0.73 14.89
C MET A 378 -23.69 -0.70 13.53
N HIS A 379 -24.16 -1.54 12.61
CA HIS A 379 -23.63 -1.55 11.25
C HIS A 379 -24.08 -0.28 10.50
N GLY A 380 -23.23 0.34 9.67
CA GLY A 380 -23.60 1.57 8.95
C GLY A 380 -24.85 1.43 8.08
N ASN A 381 -25.06 0.27 7.44
CA ASN A 381 -26.30 -0.04 6.71
C ASN A 381 -27.58 0.08 7.56
N GLN A 382 -27.50 -0.26 8.85
CA GLN A 382 -28.66 -0.10 9.75
C GLN A 382 -28.97 1.38 9.98
N LEU A 383 -27.94 2.25 10.06
CA LEU A 383 -28.14 3.70 10.14
C LEU A 383 -28.81 4.22 8.87
N VAL A 384 -28.37 3.76 7.70
CA VAL A 384 -28.96 4.13 6.41
C VAL A 384 -30.45 3.81 6.38
N GLU A 385 -30.85 2.61 6.79
CA GLU A 385 -32.26 2.20 6.82
C GLU A 385 -33.09 2.99 7.84
N LEU A 386 -32.51 3.45 8.94
CA LEU A 386 -33.18 4.33 9.91
C LEU A 386 -33.39 5.75 9.38
N LEU A 387 -32.44 6.28 8.60
CA LEU A 387 -32.51 7.65 8.07
C LEU A 387 -33.34 7.75 6.78
N LYS A 388 -33.40 6.68 6.00
CA LYS A 388 -34.10 6.60 4.71
C LYS A 388 -35.56 7.08 4.73
N PRO A 389 -36.39 6.85 5.78
CA PRO A 389 -37.76 7.37 5.84
C PRO A 389 -37.84 8.88 6.07
N LEU A 390 -36.79 9.49 6.64
CA LEU A 390 -36.74 10.91 6.99
C LEU A 390 -36.28 11.79 5.81
N VAL A 391 -35.80 11.17 4.74
CA VAL A 391 -35.18 11.82 3.59
C VAL A 391 -36.02 11.64 2.33
N GLN A 392 -35.92 12.58 1.39
CA GLN A 392 -36.60 12.50 0.10
C GLN A 392 -36.17 11.24 -0.68
N LYS A 393 -37.14 10.46 -1.14
CA LYS A 393 -36.89 9.31 -2.02
C LYS A 393 -36.55 9.81 -3.43
N TRP A 394 -35.43 9.34 -3.96
CA TRP A 394 -35.02 9.62 -5.34
C TRP A 394 -35.40 8.47 -6.27
N SER A 395 -35.88 8.81 -7.45
CA SER A 395 -35.92 7.86 -8.57
C SER A 395 -34.51 7.61 -9.11
N GLN A 396 -34.36 6.60 -9.97
CA GLN A 396 -33.09 6.36 -10.65
C GLN A 396 -32.68 7.57 -11.52
N ALA A 397 -33.64 8.27 -12.14
CA ALA A 397 -33.38 9.48 -12.92
C ALA A 397 -32.89 10.64 -12.04
N ASP A 398 -33.49 10.81 -10.86
CA ASP A 398 -33.06 11.83 -9.90
C ASP A 398 -31.63 11.56 -9.43
N CYS A 399 -31.26 10.29 -9.17
CA CYS A 399 -29.90 9.91 -8.81
C CYS A 399 -28.89 10.30 -9.90
N TRP A 400 -29.20 10.05 -11.17
CA TRP A 400 -28.33 10.45 -12.28
C TRP A 400 -28.17 11.97 -12.38
N MET A 401 -29.25 12.74 -12.19
CA MET A 401 -29.21 14.20 -12.17
C MET A 401 -28.37 14.72 -11.00
N GLN A 402 -28.60 14.19 -9.79
CA GLN A 402 -27.83 14.55 -8.58
C GLN A 402 -26.35 14.20 -8.73
N LEU A 403 -26.03 13.04 -9.32
CA LEU A 403 -24.65 12.65 -9.59
C LEU A 403 -23.98 13.65 -10.53
N TYR A 404 -24.67 14.06 -11.60
CA TYR A 404 -24.15 15.03 -12.57
C TYR A 404 -23.92 16.42 -11.95
N ASP A 405 -24.89 16.94 -11.19
CA ASP A 405 -24.79 18.26 -10.57
C ASP A 405 -23.71 18.31 -9.47
N ARG A 406 -23.59 17.26 -8.65
CA ARG A 406 -22.56 17.15 -7.61
C ARG A 406 -21.17 16.98 -8.19
N TRP A 407 -21.04 16.19 -9.25
CA TRP A 407 -19.76 16.05 -9.92
C TRP A 407 -19.31 17.37 -10.54
N SER A 408 -20.23 18.06 -11.23
CA SER A 408 -19.97 19.36 -11.84
C SER A 408 -19.52 20.40 -10.79
N SER A 409 -20.14 20.39 -9.60
CA SER A 409 -19.77 21.27 -8.49
C SER A 409 -18.57 20.78 -7.66
N VAL A 410 -17.91 19.69 -8.06
CA VAL A 410 -16.73 19.13 -7.37
C VAL A 410 -17.05 18.67 -5.93
N ASP A 411 -18.29 18.25 -5.67
CA ASP A 411 -18.73 17.61 -4.41
C ASP A 411 -18.46 16.10 -4.46
N ASP A 412 -17.20 15.70 -4.33
CA ASP A 412 -16.77 14.30 -4.49
C ASP A 412 -17.39 13.36 -3.44
N ILE A 413 -17.55 13.84 -2.18
CA ILE A 413 -18.22 13.10 -1.11
C ILE A 413 -19.70 12.90 -1.44
N GLY A 414 -20.39 13.95 -1.90
CA GLY A 414 -21.76 13.85 -2.34
C GLY A 414 -21.91 12.90 -3.54
N SER A 415 -21.05 13.00 -4.54
CA SER A 415 -21.05 12.09 -5.69
C SER A 415 -20.87 10.62 -5.26
N LEU A 416 -19.97 10.33 -4.31
CA LEU A 416 -19.81 8.98 -3.76
C LEU A 416 -21.09 8.48 -3.09
N ALA A 417 -21.76 9.32 -2.29
CA ALA A 417 -23.01 8.96 -1.64
C ALA A 417 -24.13 8.64 -2.63
N VAL A 418 -24.20 9.39 -3.74
CA VAL A 418 -25.17 9.09 -4.83
C VAL A 418 -24.83 7.77 -5.50
N VAL A 419 -23.56 7.51 -5.83
CA VAL A 419 -23.12 6.25 -6.43
C VAL A 419 -23.43 5.07 -5.50
N HIS A 420 -23.19 5.21 -4.19
CA HIS A 420 -23.57 4.19 -3.20
C HIS A 420 -25.06 3.90 -3.23
N HIS A 421 -25.89 4.95 -3.21
CA HIS A 421 -27.34 4.78 -3.28
C HIS A 421 -27.81 4.08 -4.56
N MET A 422 -27.17 4.36 -5.70
CA MET A 422 -27.46 3.66 -6.95
C MET A 422 -27.05 2.19 -6.91
N LEU A 423 -25.93 1.87 -6.27
CA LEU A 423 -25.44 0.49 -6.09
C LEU A 423 -26.29 -0.31 -5.09
N GLU A 424 -26.94 0.34 -4.11
CA GLU A 424 -27.94 -0.32 -3.24
C GLU A 424 -29.09 -0.92 -4.07
N ASN A 425 -29.50 -0.23 -5.14
CA ASN A 425 -30.58 -0.66 -6.03
C ASN A 425 -30.10 -1.64 -7.12
N ASP A 426 -28.85 -1.52 -7.56
CA ASP A 426 -28.25 -2.34 -8.64
C ASP A 426 -26.78 -2.68 -8.33
N PRO A 427 -26.52 -3.65 -7.44
CA PRO A 427 -25.17 -3.92 -6.91
C PRO A 427 -24.21 -4.51 -7.94
N GLY A 428 -24.74 -5.12 -9.00
CA GLY A 428 -23.98 -5.75 -10.09
C GLY A 428 -23.56 -4.78 -11.20
N LYS A 429 -23.89 -3.49 -11.10
CA LYS A 429 -23.56 -2.52 -12.15
C LYS A 429 -22.07 -2.14 -12.16
N SER A 430 -21.30 -2.84 -12.99
CA SER A 430 -19.86 -2.63 -13.22
C SER A 430 -19.48 -1.15 -13.42
N LEU A 431 -20.21 -0.44 -14.27
CA LEU A 431 -19.96 0.98 -14.59
C LEU A 431 -20.02 1.90 -13.36
N LEU A 432 -20.91 1.64 -12.41
CA LEU A 432 -21.02 2.47 -11.19
C LEU A 432 -19.83 2.22 -10.25
N ARG A 433 -19.36 0.98 -10.16
CA ARG A 433 -18.13 0.63 -9.42
C ARG A 433 -16.90 1.28 -10.03
N PHE A 434 -16.82 1.34 -11.36
CA PHE A 434 -15.78 2.07 -12.06
C PHE A 434 -15.82 3.58 -11.77
N ARG A 435 -17.01 4.21 -11.75
CA ARG A 435 -17.12 5.63 -11.35
C ARG A 435 -16.72 5.86 -9.89
N GLN A 436 -17.08 4.92 -9.02
CA GLN A 436 -16.69 4.95 -7.62
C GLN A 436 -15.17 4.95 -7.50
N SER A 437 -14.45 4.12 -8.25
CA SER A 437 -12.98 4.11 -8.21
C SER A 437 -12.37 5.45 -8.64
N LEU A 438 -12.89 6.07 -9.70
CA LEU A 438 -12.43 7.39 -10.16
C LEU A 438 -12.62 8.50 -9.10
N LEU A 439 -13.75 8.49 -8.38
CA LEU A 439 -14.01 9.43 -7.28
C LEU A 439 -13.08 9.17 -6.10
N LEU A 440 -12.86 7.91 -5.75
CA LEU A 440 -11.96 7.52 -4.66
C LEU A 440 -10.50 7.91 -4.97
N LEU A 441 -10.06 7.82 -6.22
CA LEU A 441 -8.74 8.33 -6.64
C LEU A 441 -8.64 9.85 -6.45
N ARG A 442 -9.68 10.62 -6.80
CA ARG A 442 -9.71 12.08 -6.58
C ARG A 442 -9.64 12.47 -5.09
N LEU A 443 -10.12 11.59 -4.21
CA LEU A 443 -10.09 11.75 -2.76
C LEU A 443 -8.85 11.12 -2.11
N ASN A 444 -7.84 10.75 -2.90
CA ASN A 444 -6.60 10.11 -2.46
C ASN A 444 -6.82 8.79 -1.67
N CYS A 445 -7.91 8.07 -1.96
CA CYS A 445 -8.27 6.81 -1.32
C CYS A 445 -7.89 5.61 -2.23
N GLN A 446 -6.59 5.45 -2.53
CA GLN A 446 -6.08 4.49 -3.52
C GLN A 446 -6.52 3.03 -3.25
N LYS A 447 -6.46 2.58 -1.99
CA LYS A 447 -6.86 1.21 -1.61
C LYS A 447 -8.34 0.94 -1.94
N ALA A 448 -9.22 1.85 -1.52
CA ALA A 448 -10.65 1.75 -1.79
C ALA A 448 -10.93 1.85 -3.30
N ALA A 449 -10.22 2.73 -4.02
CA ALA A 449 -10.36 2.86 -5.46
C ALA A 449 -10.01 1.56 -6.19
N MET A 450 -8.87 0.94 -5.87
CA MET A 450 -8.43 -0.33 -6.45
C MET A 450 -9.42 -1.46 -6.11
N HIS A 451 -9.96 -1.48 -4.89
CA HIS A 451 -11.00 -2.43 -4.51
C HIS A 451 -12.27 -2.26 -5.36
N SER A 452 -12.78 -1.03 -5.51
CA SER A 452 -13.93 -0.73 -6.36
C SER A 452 -13.69 -1.11 -7.82
N LEU A 453 -12.49 -0.86 -8.35
CA LEU A 453 -12.12 -1.22 -9.71
C LEU A 453 -12.09 -2.74 -9.94
N ARG A 454 -11.54 -3.50 -8.99
CA ARG A 454 -11.59 -4.97 -9.01
C ARG A 454 -13.02 -5.51 -8.97
N LEU A 455 -13.89 -4.88 -8.17
CA LEU A 455 -15.32 -5.24 -8.16
C LEU A 455 -15.99 -4.90 -9.48
N ALA A 456 -15.65 -3.77 -10.13
CA ALA A 456 -16.14 -3.44 -11.46
C ALA A 456 -15.80 -4.53 -12.49
N ARG A 457 -14.56 -5.04 -12.45
CA ARG A 457 -14.09 -6.18 -13.26
C ARG A 457 -14.89 -7.45 -12.99
N ASN A 458 -15.05 -7.82 -11.72
CA ASN A 458 -15.70 -9.07 -11.32
C ASN A 458 -17.20 -9.08 -11.64
N TYR A 459 -17.89 -7.95 -11.49
CA TYR A 459 -19.31 -7.81 -11.82
C TYR A 459 -19.58 -7.49 -13.29
N SER A 460 -18.54 -7.37 -14.12
CA SER A 460 -18.74 -7.10 -15.55
C SER A 460 -19.26 -8.33 -16.28
N ASN A 461 -20.44 -8.16 -16.90
CA ASN A 461 -21.11 -9.16 -17.72
C ASN A 461 -20.58 -9.20 -19.15
N PHE A 462 -19.84 -8.18 -19.58
CA PHE A 462 -19.34 -8.03 -20.96
C PHE A 462 -17.82 -8.06 -20.99
N ASP A 463 -17.26 -8.90 -21.86
CA ASP A 463 -15.80 -9.07 -21.92
C ASP A 463 -15.08 -7.77 -22.32
N HIS A 464 -15.65 -6.96 -23.21
CA HIS A 464 -15.05 -5.68 -23.60
C HIS A 464 -14.93 -4.68 -22.42
N GLU A 465 -15.89 -4.64 -21.50
CA GLU A 465 -15.81 -3.82 -20.29
C GLU A 465 -14.78 -4.39 -19.31
N ARG A 466 -14.76 -5.72 -19.13
CA ARG A 466 -13.80 -6.40 -18.26
C ARG A 466 -12.37 -6.07 -18.67
N LEU A 467 -12.08 -6.10 -19.97
CA LEU A 467 -10.76 -5.75 -20.53
C LEU A 467 -10.38 -4.29 -20.25
N VAL A 468 -11.32 -3.35 -20.31
CA VAL A 468 -11.06 -1.94 -19.94
C VAL A 468 -10.67 -1.83 -18.47
N TYR A 469 -11.40 -2.50 -17.58
CA TYR A 469 -11.09 -2.44 -16.14
C TYR A 469 -9.76 -3.13 -15.82
N GLU A 470 -9.45 -4.25 -16.48
CA GLU A 470 -8.12 -4.88 -16.41
C GLU A 470 -7.02 -3.95 -16.90
N GLY A 471 -7.26 -3.23 -18.00
CA GLY A 471 -6.32 -2.26 -18.53
C GLY A 471 -6.03 -1.11 -17.54
N TRP A 472 -7.06 -0.57 -16.85
CA TRP A 472 -6.84 0.42 -15.79
C TRP A 472 -6.06 -0.14 -14.59
N ILE A 473 -6.33 -1.40 -14.17
CA ILE A 473 -5.59 -2.05 -13.09
C ILE A 473 -4.12 -2.23 -13.48
N LEU A 474 -3.85 -2.69 -14.70
CA LEU A 474 -2.50 -2.88 -15.22
C LEU A 474 -1.76 -1.54 -15.34
N TYR A 475 -2.43 -0.50 -15.82
CA TYR A 475 -1.88 0.85 -15.88
C TYR A 475 -1.48 1.36 -14.50
N ASP A 476 -2.39 1.28 -13.51
CA ASP A 476 -2.15 1.73 -12.14
C ASP A 476 -1.07 0.91 -11.42
N THR A 477 -0.78 -0.31 -11.88
CA THR A 477 0.29 -1.19 -11.35
C THR A 477 1.59 -1.11 -12.14
N GLY A 478 1.69 -0.22 -13.14
CA GLY A 478 2.91 0.03 -13.92
C GLY A 478 3.07 -0.82 -15.19
N HIS A 479 2.15 -1.74 -15.48
CA HIS A 479 2.19 -2.64 -16.64
C HIS A 479 1.56 -1.99 -17.88
N ARG A 480 2.17 -0.91 -18.39
CA ARG A 480 1.60 -0.03 -19.42
C ARG A 480 1.37 -0.72 -20.77
N GLU A 481 2.30 -1.56 -21.21
CA GLU A 481 2.18 -2.27 -22.50
C GLU A 481 1.02 -3.27 -22.50
N GLU A 482 0.89 -4.04 -21.42
CA GLU A 482 -0.23 -4.97 -21.23
C GLU A 482 -1.57 -4.22 -21.14
N ALA A 483 -1.59 -3.08 -20.44
CA ALA A 483 -2.77 -2.22 -20.38
C ALA A 483 -3.22 -1.72 -21.76
N LEU A 484 -2.26 -1.35 -22.62
CA LEU A 484 -2.52 -0.91 -23.99
C LEU A 484 -3.08 -2.06 -24.84
N ALA A 485 -2.48 -3.25 -24.74
CA ALA A 485 -2.98 -4.45 -25.43
C ALA A 485 -4.44 -4.77 -25.03
N LYS A 486 -4.78 -4.62 -23.74
CA LYS A 486 -6.16 -4.82 -23.25
C LYS A 486 -7.15 -3.79 -23.80
N ALA A 487 -6.72 -2.53 -23.91
CA ALA A 487 -7.55 -1.49 -24.53
C ALA A 487 -7.81 -1.79 -26.02
N GLU A 488 -6.81 -2.26 -26.76
CA GLU A 488 -6.95 -2.64 -28.18
C GLU A 488 -7.85 -3.86 -28.37
N GLU A 489 -7.67 -4.89 -27.53
CA GLU A 489 -8.52 -6.08 -27.51
C GLU A 489 -9.98 -5.68 -27.28
N SER A 490 -10.24 -4.80 -26.31
CA SER A 490 -11.59 -4.27 -26.04
C SER A 490 -12.18 -3.53 -27.24
N ILE A 491 -11.42 -2.63 -27.88
CA ILE A 491 -11.86 -1.86 -29.07
C ILE A 491 -12.22 -2.81 -30.22
N SER A 492 -11.48 -3.91 -30.40
CA SER A 492 -11.72 -4.90 -31.44
C SER A 492 -13.04 -5.65 -31.27
N ILE A 493 -13.47 -5.85 -30.01
CA ILE A 493 -14.76 -6.47 -29.68
C ILE A 493 -15.89 -5.45 -29.81
N GLN A 494 -15.75 -4.30 -29.14
CA GLN A 494 -16.73 -3.23 -29.15
C GLN A 494 -16.09 -1.86 -28.99
N ARG A 495 -16.34 -0.98 -29.96
CA ARG A 495 -15.95 0.43 -29.92
C ARG A 495 -16.71 1.16 -28.81
N SER A 496 -16.06 1.38 -27.67
CA SER A 496 -16.61 2.08 -26.51
C SER A 496 -15.81 3.35 -26.18
N PHE A 497 -16.46 4.31 -25.53
CA PHE A 497 -15.78 5.54 -25.09
C PHE A 497 -14.60 5.19 -24.17
N GLU A 498 -14.82 4.28 -23.21
CA GLU A 498 -13.84 3.92 -22.19
C GLU A 498 -12.58 3.29 -22.76
N ALA A 499 -12.71 2.41 -23.76
CA ALA A 499 -11.57 1.75 -24.36
C ALA A 499 -10.71 2.72 -25.18
N PHE A 500 -11.33 3.60 -25.97
CA PHE A 500 -10.61 4.68 -26.66
C PHE A 500 -9.96 5.65 -25.68
N PHE A 501 -10.68 6.04 -24.62
CA PHE A 501 -10.17 6.96 -23.62
C PHE A 501 -8.98 6.37 -22.85
N LEU A 502 -9.05 5.11 -22.43
CA LEU A 502 -7.93 4.39 -21.79
C LEU A 502 -6.71 4.35 -22.71
N LYS A 503 -6.89 3.93 -23.97
CA LYS A 503 -5.79 3.87 -24.95
C LYS A 503 -5.17 5.26 -25.18
N ALA A 504 -5.99 6.28 -25.36
CA ALA A 504 -5.53 7.66 -25.53
C ALA A 504 -4.77 8.16 -24.29
N TYR A 505 -5.24 7.82 -23.10
CA TYR A 505 -4.61 8.20 -21.84
C TYR A 505 -3.22 7.58 -21.67
N ILE A 506 -3.08 6.27 -21.93
CA ILE A 506 -1.79 5.56 -21.84
C ILE A 506 -0.77 6.13 -22.84
N LEU A 507 -1.21 6.42 -24.07
CA LEU A 507 -0.34 6.96 -25.11
C LEU A 507 0.09 8.41 -24.83
N ALA A 508 -0.82 9.24 -24.32
CA ALA A 508 -0.48 10.61 -23.92
C ALA A 508 0.57 10.67 -22.80
N ASP A 509 0.60 9.66 -21.93
CA ASP A 509 1.56 9.57 -20.82
C ASP A 509 2.94 9.02 -21.24
N SER A 510 3.04 8.33 -22.38
CA SER A 510 4.27 7.61 -22.80
C SER A 510 5.11 8.33 -23.84
N SER A 511 4.52 9.16 -24.71
CA SER A 511 5.27 9.86 -25.77
C SER A 511 4.63 11.20 -26.13
N LEU A 512 5.45 12.26 -26.16
CA LEU A 512 5.06 13.65 -26.47
C LEU A 512 5.57 14.11 -27.85
N ASP A 513 5.88 13.18 -28.75
CA ASP A 513 6.21 13.51 -30.14
C ASP A 513 4.95 14.00 -30.90
N ALA A 514 5.18 14.74 -31.98
CA ALA A 514 4.10 15.35 -32.76
C ALA A 514 3.23 14.30 -33.49
N GLU A 515 3.81 13.15 -33.85
CA GLU A 515 3.09 12.06 -34.52
C GLU A 515 2.16 11.34 -33.54
N SER A 516 2.66 10.97 -32.35
CA SER A 516 1.83 10.38 -31.30
C SER A 516 0.72 11.33 -30.84
N SER A 517 1.00 12.63 -30.70
CA SER A 517 -0.01 13.64 -30.33
C SER A 517 -1.17 13.69 -31.34
N THR A 518 -0.87 13.56 -32.63
CA THR A 518 -1.90 13.53 -33.70
C THR A 518 -2.74 12.26 -33.61
N TYR A 519 -2.11 11.12 -33.31
CA TYR A 519 -2.83 9.86 -33.12
C TYR A 519 -3.71 9.87 -31.87
N VAL A 520 -3.24 10.43 -30.76
CA VAL A 520 -4.03 10.59 -29.52
C VAL A 520 -5.23 11.52 -29.74
N ILE A 521 -5.06 12.61 -30.49
CA ILE A 521 -6.18 13.48 -30.91
C ILE A 521 -7.24 12.66 -31.64
N GLN A 522 -6.84 11.84 -32.62
CA GLN A 522 -7.77 10.98 -33.36
C GLN A 522 -8.50 9.99 -32.44
N LEU A 523 -7.81 9.38 -31.47
CA LEU A 523 -8.42 8.47 -30.49
C LEU A 523 -9.45 9.18 -29.61
N LEU A 524 -9.16 10.40 -29.15
CA LEU A 524 -10.10 11.20 -28.33
C LEU A 524 -11.31 11.66 -29.15
N GLU A 525 -11.13 12.04 -30.41
CA GLU A 525 -12.23 12.34 -31.31
C GLU A 525 -13.10 11.12 -31.59
N ASP A 526 -12.50 9.95 -31.75
CA ASP A 526 -13.22 8.68 -31.88
C ASP A 526 -13.96 8.31 -30.60
N ALA A 527 -13.38 8.57 -29.43
CA ALA A 527 -14.08 8.42 -28.14
C ALA A 527 -15.31 9.33 -28.09
N LEU A 528 -15.20 10.59 -28.50
CA LEU A 528 -16.31 11.55 -28.47
C LEU A 528 -17.48 11.20 -29.41
N LYS A 529 -17.22 10.41 -30.47
CA LYS A 529 -18.26 9.85 -31.36
C LYS A 529 -19.04 8.70 -30.71
N CYS A 530 -18.48 8.02 -29.72
CA CYS A 530 -19.16 6.95 -28.99
C CYS A 530 -20.25 7.50 -28.04
N PRO A 531 -21.33 6.73 -27.77
CA PRO A 531 -22.32 7.08 -26.76
C PRO A 531 -21.68 7.23 -25.39
N SER A 532 -21.83 8.41 -24.77
CA SER A 532 -21.24 8.73 -23.48
C SER A 532 -21.99 9.89 -22.82
N ASP A 533 -21.82 10.05 -21.50
CA ASP A 533 -22.46 11.13 -20.75
C ASP A 533 -21.65 12.43 -20.83
N GLY A 534 -22.28 13.56 -20.50
CA GLY A 534 -21.64 14.88 -20.53
C GLY A 534 -20.39 14.94 -19.64
N LEU A 535 -20.37 14.15 -18.56
CA LEU A 535 -19.23 14.08 -17.67
C LEU A 535 -17.96 13.53 -18.35
N ARG A 536 -18.05 12.34 -18.94
CA ARG A 536 -16.94 11.67 -19.64
C ARG A 536 -16.51 12.47 -20.87
N LYS A 537 -17.48 12.99 -21.63
CA LYS A 537 -17.21 13.88 -22.76
C LYS A 537 -16.43 15.13 -22.32
N GLY A 538 -16.74 15.68 -21.15
CA GLY A 538 -15.99 16.79 -20.56
C GLY A 538 -14.53 16.46 -20.30
N GLN A 539 -14.24 15.26 -19.78
CA GLN A 539 -12.86 14.79 -19.55
C GLN A 539 -12.10 14.60 -20.87
N ALA A 540 -12.72 13.97 -21.87
CA ALA A 540 -12.11 13.82 -23.19
C ALA A 540 -11.83 15.16 -23.87
N LEU A 541 -12.77 16.12 -23.82
CA LEU A 541 -12.59 17.47 -24.36
C LEU A 541 -11.49 18.25 -23.61
N ASN A 542 -11.40 18.08 -22.30
CA ASN A 542 -10.35 18.71 -21.50
C ASN A 542 -8.95 18.17 -21.88
N ASN A 543 -8.82 16.85 -22.02
CA ASN A 543 -7.57 16.20 -22.43
C ASN A 543 -7.21 16.57 -23.87
N LEU A 544 -8.19 16.57 -24.77
CA LEU A 544 -8.03 16.99 -26.16
C LEU A 544 -7.55 18.45 -26.25
N GLY A 545 -8.14 19.34 -25.43
CA GLY A 545 -7.69 20.72 -25.31
C GLY A 545 -6.24 20.83 -24.85
N SER A 546 -5.81 20.00 -23.91
CA SER A 546 -4.41 20.00 -23.43
C SER A 546 -3.45 19.62 -24.55
N ILE A 547 -3.73 18.55 -25.28
CA ILE A 547 -2.88 18.10 -26.40
C ILE A 547 -2.84 19.16 -27.50
N TYR A 548 -3.95 19.85 -27.77
CA TYR A 548 -3.96 20.98 -28.71
C TYR A 548 -3.09 22.16 -28.23
N VAL A 549 -3.03 22.43 -26.92
CA VAL A 549 -2.09 23.43 -26.37
C VAL A 549 -0.65 22.99 -26.61
N ASP A 550 -0.34 21.71 -26.36
CA ASP A 550 1.02 21.19 -26.52
C ASP A 550 1.43 21.15 -28.01
N CYS A 551 0.47 21.06 -28.93
CA CYS A 551 0.65 21.23 -30.38
C CYS A 551 0.61 22.70 -30.88
N ASP A 552 0.57 23.69 -29.97
CA ASP A 552 0.45 25.13 -30.26
C ASP A 552 -0.82 25.53 -31.07
N LYS A 553 -1.86 24.69 -31.07
CA LYS A 553 -3.16 24.94 -31.72
C LYS A 553 -4.14 25.61 -30.74
N LEU A 554 -3.78 26.81 -30.28
CA LEU A 554 -4.47 27.49 -29.17
C LEU A 554 -5.96 27.78 -29.41
N ASP A 555 -6.38 28.06 -30.66
CA ASP A 555 -7.80 28.32 -30.97
C ASP A 555 -8.65 27.06 -30.89
N LEU A 556 -8.13 25.92 -31.35
CA LEU A 556 -8.80 24.62 -31.22
C LEU A 556 -8.88 24.22 -29.75
N ALA A 557 -7.80 24.43 -28.99
CA ALA A 557 -7.79 24.19 -27.55
C ALA A 557 -8.86 25.02 -26.83
N ALA A 558 -8.95 26.33 -27.11
CA ALA A 558 -9.97 27.20 -26.53
C ALA A 558 -11.39 26.68 -26.81
N ASN A 559 -11.66 26.26 -28.05
CA ASN A 559 -12.96 25.70 -28.44
C ASN A 559 -13.27 24.40 -27.67
N CYS A 560 -12.29 23.51 -27.51
CA CYS A 560 -12.44 22.28 -26.71
C CYS A 560 -12.80 22.59 -25.26
N TYR A 561 -12.09 23.54 -24.63
CA TYR A 561 -12.39 23.94 -23.24
C TYR A 561 -13.75 24.64 -23.11
N MET A 562 -14.12 25.51 -24.05
CA MET A 562 -15.45 26.14 -24.06
C MET A 562 -16.56 25.09 -24.21
N ASN A 563 -16.38 24.10 -25.09
CA ASN A 563 -17.31 22.98 -25.24
C ASN A 563 -17.41 22.14 -23.95
N ALA A 564 -16.28 21.90 -23.27
CA ALA A 564 -16.27 21.21 -21.98
C ALA A 564 -16.99 22.02 -20.89
N LEU A 565 -16.84 23.35 -20.87
CA LEU A 565 -17.54 24.24 -19.94
C LEU A 565 -19.05 24.30 -20.22
N ASN A 566 -19.48 24.23 -21.48
CA ASN A 566 -20.89 24.17 -21.86
C ASN A 566 -21.60 22.93 -21.33
N ILE A 567 -20.87 21.81 -21.20
CA ILE A 567 -21.33 20.58 -20.51
C ILE A 567 -20.93 20.56 -19.03
N LYS A 568 -20.71 21.73 -18.44
CA LYS A 568 -20.41 21.96 -17.02
C LYS A 568 -19.19 21.20 -16.47
N HIS A 569 -18.18 20.92 -17.29
CA HIS A 569 -16.91 20.34 -16.84
C HIS A 569 -16.00 21.40 -16.20
N THR A 570 -16.08 21.56 -14.89
CA THR A 570 -15.46 22.66 -14.14
C THR A 570 -13.93 22.75 -14.28
N ARG A 571 -13.21 21.62 -14.45
CA ARG A 571 -11.74 21.64 -14.64
C ARG A 571 -11.29 22.34 -15.93
N ALA A 572 -12.16 22.45 -16.94
CA ALA A 572 -11.82 23.13 -18.19
C ALA A 572 -11.52 24.63 -18.04
N HIS A 573 -11.96 25.27 -16.93
CA HIS A 573 -11.56 26.64 -16.61
C HIS A 573 -10.02 26.78 -16.51
N GLN A 574 -9.33 25.78 -15.94
CA GLN A 574 -7.87 25.79 -15.80
C GLN A 574 -7.19 25.77 -17.17
N GLY A 575 -7.66 24.90 -18.07
CA GLY A 575 -7.14 24.79 -19.42
C GLY A 575 -7.38 26.06 -20.24
N LEU A 576 -8.57 26.65 -20.14
CA LEU A 576 -8.89 27.90 -20.83
C LEU A 576 -8.06 29.09 -20.32
N ALA A 577 -7.80 29.15 -19.01
CA ALA A 577 -6.89 30.15 -18.43
C ALA A 577 -5.45 29.99 -18.97
N ARG A 578 -4.94 28.75 -19.09
CA ARG A 578 -3.64 28.45 -19.72
C ARG A 578 -3.58 28.98 -21.16
N VAL A 579 -4.65 28.78 -21.94
CA VAL A 579 -4.73 29.30 -23.32
C VAL A 579 -4.69 30.82 -23.36
N TYR A 580 -5.44 31.52 -22.51
CA TYR A 580 -5.38 32.98 -22.44
C TYR A 580 -4.00 33.48 -22.03
N HIS A 581 -3.35 32.81 -21.07
CA HIS A 581 -2.00 33.15 -20.66
C HIS A 581 -0.99 33.01 -21.81
N LEU A 582 -1.03 31.90 -22.57
CA LEU A 582 -0.17 31.69 -23.75
C LEU A 582 -0.42 32.72 -24.85
N LYS A 583 -1.65 33.23 -24.97
CA LYS A 583 -1.99 34.37 -25.85
C LYS A 583 -1.59 35.73 -25.27
N ASN A 584 -0.84 35.76 -24.18
CA ASN A 584 -0.41 36.95 -23.44
C ASN A 584 -1.57 37.79 -22.87
N GLN A 585 -2.71 37.16 -22.61
CA GLN A 585 -3.94 37.76 -22.07
C GLN A 585 -4.09 37.47 -20.57
N ARG A 586 -3.12 37.92 -19.76
CA ARG A 586 -3.04 37.60 -18.32
C ARG A 586 -4.31 37.93 -17.52
N LYS A 587 -4.93 39.08 -17.80
CA LYS A 587 -6.18 39.49 -17.11
C LYS A 587 -7.31 38.49 -17.36
N TYR A 588 -7.49 38.05 -18.61
CA TYR A 588 -8.52 37.07 -18.95
C TYR A 588 -8.24 35.70 -18.31
N ALA A 589 -6.97 35.29 -18.22
CA ALA A 589 -6.58 34.08 -17.49
C ALA A 589 -6.95 34.16 -16.00
N TYR A 590 -6.64 35.29 -15.35
CA TYR A 590 -6.97 35.53 -13.95
C TYR A 590 -8.49 35.56 -13.69
N ASP A 591 -9.25 36.23 -14.56
CA ASP A 591 -10.71 36.32 -14.46
C ASP A 591 -11.37 34.95 -14.68
N GLU A 592 -10.84 34.12 -15.58
CA GLU A 592 -11.29 32.74 -15.79
C GLU A 592 -11.03 31.86 -14.57
N MET A 593 -9.88 32.00 -13.92
CA MET A 593 -9.57 31.29 -12.68
C MET A 593 -10.41 31.77 -11.49
N THR A 594 -10.79 33.05 -11.46
CA THR A 594 -11.71 33.58 -10.44
C THR A 594 -13.09 32.95 -10.58
N ARG A 595 -13.59 32.76 -11.81
CA ARG A 595 -14.82 31.99 -12.08
C ARG A 595 -14.72 30.54 -11.61
N LEU A 596 -13.54 29.91 -11.72
CA LEU A 596 -13.34 28.56 -11.17
C LEU A 596 -13.49 28.54 -9.64
N ILE A 597 -12.89 29.52 -8.94
CA ILE A 597 -12.96 29.61 -7.46
C ILE A 597 -14.41 29.75 -6.99
N GLU A 598 -15.20 30.59 -7.67
CA GLU A 598 -16.63 30.78 -7.39
C GLU A 598 -17.42 29.48 -7.57
N LYS A 599 -17.19 28.74 -8.68
CA LYS A 599 -17.90 27.49 -8.97
C LYS A 599 -17.48 26.32 -8.10
N ALA A 600 -16.18 26.20 -7.80
CA ALA A 600 -15.62 25.11 -7.01
C ALA A 600 -15.69 25.36 -5.49
N LYS A 601 -16.42 26.41 -5.05
CA LYS A 601 -16.66 26.77 -3.64
C LYS A 601 -15.38 26.80 -2.80
N ASN A 602 -14.45 27.70 -3.12
CA ASN A 602 -13.20 27.87 -2.36
C ASN A 602 -12.35 26.60 -2.30
N ASN A 603 -12.11 25.97 -3.45
CA ASN A 603 -11.18 24.85 -3.56
C ASN A 603 -9.73 25.37 -3.58
N ALA A 604 -8.87 24.83 -2.72
CA ALA A 604 -7.45 25.19 -2.65
C ALA A 604 -6.70 25.03 -3.99
N SER A 605 -7.04 24.04 -4.82
CA SER A 605 -6.43 23.87 -6.15
C SER A 605 -6.69 25.07 -7.05
N ALA A 606 -7.86 25.71 -6.92
CA ALA A 606 -8.22 26.84 -7.77
C ALA A 606 -7.43 28.10 -7.39
N TYR A 607 -7.19 28.33 -6.09
CA TYR A 607 -6.32 29.40 -5.61
C TYR A 607 -4.86 29.18 -6.05
N GLU A 608 -4.35 27.96 -5.89
CA GLU A 608 -3.01 27.59 -6.36
C GLU A 608 -2.85 27.90 -7.86
N LYS A 609 -3.79 27.43 -8.69
CA LYS A 609 -3.73 27.68 -10.13
C LYS A 609 -3.92 29.14 -10.51
N ARG A 610 -4.66 29.93 -9.74
CA ARG A 610 -4.78 31.37 -9.99
C ARG A 610 -3.48 32.11 -9.69
N SER A 611 -2.69 31.66 -8.71
CA SER A 611 -1.41 32.26 -8.36
C SER A 611 -0.41 32.29 -9.51
N GLU A 612 -0.52 31.37 -10.48
CA GLU A 612 0.31 31.31 -11.69
C GLU A 612 0.03 32.49 -12.65
N TYR A 613 -1.11 33.17 -12.50
CA TYR A 613 -1.59 34.21 -13.44
C TYR A 613 -1.67 35.61 -12.84
N CYS A 614 -1.13 35.84 -11.64
CA CYS A 614 -1.14 37.14 -10.96
C CYS A 614 0.28 37.58 -10.53
N ASP A 615 0.38 38.83 -10.09
CA ASP A 615 1.63 39.40 -9.58
C ASP A 615 2.01 38.78 -8.22
N ARG A 616 3.29 38.92 -7.85
CA ARG A 616 3.92 38.29 -6.67
C ARG A 616 3.12 38.41 -5.37
N ASP A 617 2.56 39.59 -5.09
CA ASP A 617 1.82 39.83 -3.85
C ASP A 617 0.44 39.16 -3.84
N MET A 618 -0.25 39.18 -4.98
CA MET A 618 -1.52 38.46 -5.15
C MET A 618 -1.29 36.94 -5.11
N ALA A 619 -0.21 36.46 -5.73
CA ALA A 619 0.18 35.06 -5.72
C ALA A 619 0.46 34.58 -4.30
N ARG A 620 1.17 35.38 -3.49
CA ARG A 620 1.41 35.09 -2.06
C ARG A 620 0.10 34.95 -1.28
N SER A 621 -0.87 35.85 -1.52
CA SER A 621 -2.19 35.81 -0.87
C SER A 621 -2.99 34.57 -1.27
N ASP A 622 -3.03 34.26 -2.57
CA ASP A 622 -3.72 33.08 -3.10
C ASP A 622 -3.08 31.78 -2.57
N LEU A 623 -1.76 31.71 -2.50
CA LEU A 623 -1.05 30.54 -1.97
C LEU A 623 -1.20 30.39 -0.46
N ALA A 624 -1.28 31.48 0.29
CA ALA A 624 -1.62 31.44 1.71
C ALA A 624 -3.02 30.84 1.92
N MET A 625 -4.02 31.30 1.14
CA MET A 625 -5.37 30.75 1.15
C MET A 625 -5.39 29.27 0.74
N ALA A 626 -4.60 28.89 -0.27
CA ALA A 626 -4.47 27.50 -0.70
C ALA A 626 -3.99 26.59 0.45
N THR A 627 -2.94 26.99 1.19
CA THR A 627 -2.45 26.21 2.35
C THR A 627 -3.36 26.24 3.56
N GLN A 628 -4.18 27.29 3.72
CA GLN A 628 -5.18 27.34 4.78
C GLN A 628 -6.32 26.34 4.53
N LEU A 629 -6.70 26.16 3.27
CA LEU A 629 -7.77 25.27 2.84
C LEU A 629 -7.29 23.82 2.68
N ASP A 630 -6.07 23.64 2.17
CA ASP A 630 -5.43 22.34 1.96
C ASP A 630 -3.92 22.46 2.21
N PRO A 631 -3.48 22.17 3.44
CA PRO A 631 -2.08 22.22 3.82
C PRO A 631 -1.20 21.19 3.11
N VAL A 632 -1.78 20.15 2.50
CA VAL A 632 -1.06 19.02 1.89
C VAL A 632 -0.48 19.38 0.51
N ARG A 633 -0.94 20.48 -0.08
CA ARG A 633 -0.39 20.98 -1.36
C ARG A 633 1.04 21.49 -1.19
N THR A 634 1.98 20.90 -1.93
CA THR A 634 3.42 21.21 -1.81
C THR A 634 3.86 22.46 -2.58
N TYR A 635 3.19 22.79 -3.69
CA TYR A 635 3.54 23.94 -4.54
C TYR A 635 3.58 25.28 -3.78
N PRO A 636 2.59 25.64 -2.93
CA PRO A 636 2.63 26.86 -2.15
C PRO A 636 3.87 27.03 -1.26
N TYR A 637 4.39 25.94 -0.67
CA TYR A 637 5.60 26.01 0.15
C TYR A 637 6.84 26.22 -0.72
N ARG A 638 6.96 25.49 -1.83
CA ARG A 638 8.07 25.64 -2.80
C ARG A 638 8.15 27.07 -3.33
N TYR A 639 7.01 27.63 -3.76
CA TYR A 639 6.96 28.97 -4.31
C TYR A 639 7.33 30.05 -3.27
N ARG A 640 6.77 29.96 -2.06
CA ARG A 640 7.11 30.91 -0.97
C ARG A 640 8.58 30.81 -0.56
N ALA A 641 9.12 29.61 -0.47
CA ALA A 641 10.52 29.39 -0.14
C ALA A 641 11.46 29.92 -1.23
N ALA A 642 11.12 29.74 -2.52
CA ALA A 642 11.86 30.32 -3.63
C ALA A 642 11.87 31.85 -3.58
N ILE A 643 10.72 32.50 -3.32
CA ILE A 643 10.67 33.95 -3.14
C ILE A 643 11.54 34.41 -1.96
N LEU A 644 11.52 33.67 -0.86
CA LEU A 644 12.38 33.99 0.30
C LEU A 644 13.86 33.88 -0.05
N MET A 645 14.25 32.91 -0.89
CA MET A 645 15.61 32.82 -1.42
C MET A 645 15.97 34.00 -2.34
N ASP A 646 15.08 34.38 -3.25
CA ASP A 646 15.27 35.55 -4.11
C ASP A 646 15.39 36.85 -3.30
N ASP A 647 14.67 36.94 -2.17
CA ASP A 647 14.73 38.05 -1.22
C ASP A 647 15.94 37.95 -0.26
N HIS A 648 16.88 37.00 -0.48
CA HIS A 648 18.07 36.72 0.34
C HIS A 648 17.80 36.33 1.81
N LYS A 649 16.63 35.75 2.08
CA LYS A 649 16.20 35.28 3.41
C LYS A 649 16.35 33.77 3.54
N GLU A 650 17.58 33.30 3.44
CA GLU A 650 17.90 31.87 3.32
C GLU A 650 17.39 31.01 4.49
N GLY A 651 17.54 31.52 5.72
CA GLY A 651 17.05 30.84 6.92
C GLY A 651 15.52 30.71 6.95
N GLU A 652 14.79 31.76 6.54
CA GLU A 652 13.33 31.72 6.45
C GLU A 652 12.87 30.74 5.36
N ALA A 653 13.57 30.69 4.21
CA ALA A 653 13.26 29.77 3.12
C ALA A 653 13.42 28.30 3.53
N VAL A 654 14.53 27.96 4.18
CA VAL A 654 14.77 26.60 4.71
C VAL A 654 13.73 26.25 5.79
N GLN A 655 13.37 27.21 6.65
CA GLN A 655 12.34 26.99 7.67
C GLN A 655 10.96 26.75 7.06
N GLU A 656 10.60 27.45 5.98
CA GLU A 656 9.33 27.27 5.28
C GLU A 656 9.19 25.85 4.71
N LEU A 657 10.24 25.33 4.07
CA LEU A 657 10.28 23.95 3.60
C LEU A 657 10.30 22.95 4.74
N THR A 658 11.07 23.23 5.80
CA THR A 658 11.16 22.36 6.99
C THR A 658 9.82 22.17 7.67
N LYS A 659 9.03 23.25 7.81
CA LYS A 659 7.67 23.16 8.34
C LYS A 659 6.83 22.18 7.52
N ALA A 660 6.82 22.32 6.20
CA ALA A 660 6.05 21.44 5.32
C ALA A 660 6.54 19.99 5.37
N ILE A 661 7.86 19.76 5.31
CA ILE A 661 8.48 18.42 5.32
C ILE A 661 8.13 17.65 6.61
N ASN A 662 7.96 18.34 7.74
CA ASN A 662 7.60 17.69 9.01
C ASN A 662 6.26 16.93 8.96
N PHE A 663 5.33 17.31 8.07
CA PHE A 663 4.04 16.64 7.90
C PHE A 663 3.79 16.11 6.48
N ILE A 664 4.55 16.55 5.48
CA ILE A 664 4.51 16.08 4.10
C ILE A 664 5.93 15.83 3.61
N PRO A 665 6.50 14.64 3.86
CA PRO A 665 7.74 14.25 3.22
C PRO A 665 7.46 14.02 1.72
N ASP A 666 7.89 14.97 0.90
CA ASP A 666 7.72 14.96 -0.55
C ASP A 666 9.08 15.13 -1.24
N LEU A 667 9.25 14.41 -2.35
CA LEU A 667 10.48 14.40 -3.13
C LEU A 667 10.92 15.82 -3.51
N GLN A 668 9.99 16.63 -4.00
CA GLN A 668 10.28 17.97 -4.51
C GLN A 668 10.61 18.96 -3.38
N LEU A 669 9.98 18.83 -2.21
CA LEU A 669 10.33 19.62 -1.03
C LEU A 669 11.72 19.29 -0.50
N LEU A 670 12.05 17.99 -0.39
CA LEU A 670 13.36 17.52 0.06
C LEU A 670 14.46 17.93 -0.92
N HIS A 671 14.25 17.73 -2.22
CA HIS A 671 15.19 18.15 -3.26
C HIS A 671 15.45 19.67 -3.20
N LEU A 672 14.39 20.48 -3.11
CA LEU A 672 14.55 21.94 -3.05
C LEU A 672 15.29 22.40 -1.79
N ARG A 673 15.00 21.78 -0.63
CA ARG A 673 15.72 22.10 0.61
C ARG A 673 17.19 21.66 0.55
N ALA A 674 17.48 20.52 -0.07
CA ALA A 674 18.84 20.08 -0.33
C ALA A 674 19.60 21.09 -1.22
N ALA A 675 18.95 21.59 -2.28
CA ALA A 675 19.54 22.59 -3.17
C ALA A 675 19.84 23.90 -2.43
N PHE A 676 18.96 24.33 -1.53
CA PHE A 676 19.16 25.49 -0.65
C PHE A 676 20.30 25.26 0.35
N HIS A 677 20.43 24.05 0.90
CA HIS A 677 21.57 23.72 1.75
C HIS A 677 22.89 23.70 0.97
N ASP A 678 22.92 23.17 -0.26
CA ASP A 678 24.11 23.19 -1.11
C ASP A 678 24.52 24.62 -1.49
N SER A 679 23.56 25.50 -1.81
CA SER A 679 23.84 26.90 -2.14
C SER A 679 24.37 27.70 -0.95
N THR A 680 23.94 27.36 0.26
CA THR A 680 24.40 27.98 1.52
C THR A 680 25.67 27.35 2.09
N GLY A 681 26.22 26.32 1.44
CA GLY A 681 27.44 25.62 1.86
C GLY A 681 27.25 24.57 2.96
N ASN A 682 26.02 24.26 3.34
CA ASN A 682 25.66 23.23 4.32
C ASN A 682 25.62 21.84 3.68
N THR A 683 26.78 21.35 3.22
CA THR A 683 26.94 20.09 2.47
C THR A 683 26.37 18.86 3.19
N GLY A 684 26.54 18.77 4.52
CA GLY A 684 26.01 17.65 5.30
C GLY A 684 24.47 17.57 5.32
N ALA A 685 23.79 18.72 5.47
CA ALA A 685 22.33 18.77 5.43
C ALA A 685 21.79 18.51 4.01
N ALA A 686 22.48 19.01 2.99
CA ALA A 686 22.15 18.73 1.60
C ALA A 686 22.22 17.22 1.28
N LEU A 687 23.28 16.53 1.72
CA LEU A 687 23.41 15.08 1.55
C LEU A 687 22.29 14.31 2.25
N SER A 688 21.95 14.69 3.49
CA SER A 688 20.88 14.03 4.24
C SER A 688 19.51 14.19 3.55
N ASP A 689 19.21 15.37 3.02
CA ASP A 689 17.94 15.61 2.30
C ASP A 689 17.94 14.91 0.93
N CYS A 690 19.06 14.85 0.23
CA CYS A 690 19.21 14.07 -1.00
C CYS A 690 18.99 12.57 -0.74
N GLU A 691 19.57 12.02 0.32
CA GLU A 691 19.36 10.61 0.70
C GLU A 691 17.89 10.34 1.03
N ALA A 692 17.24 11.24 1.79
CA ALA A 692 15.81 11.13 2.07
C ALA A 692 14.95 11.19 0.79
N ALA A 693 15.29 12.06 -0.16
CA ALA A 693 14.60 12.14 -1.45
C ALA A 693 14.83 10.88 -2.31
N LEU A 694 16.06 10.36 -2.38
CA LEU A 694 16.38 9.15 -3.14
C LEU A 694 15.77 7.87 -2.52
N CYS A 695 15.43 7.89 -1.23
CA CYS A 695 14.60 6.85 -0.63
C CYS A 695 13.14 6.86 -1.15
N LEU A 696 12.63 8.02 -1.59
CA LEU A 696 11.29 8.14 -2.19
C LEU A 696 11.31 7.78 -3.68
N ASP A 697 12.33 8.24 -4.41
CA ASP A 697 12.56 7.91 -5.81
C ASP A 697 14.06 7.72 -6.08
N PRO A 698 14.55 6.48 -6.17
CA PRO A 698 15.96 6.19 -6.40
C PRO A 698 16.50 6.69 -7.74
N ASP A 699 15.62 6.86 -8.74
CA ASP A 699 16.00 7.16 -10.12
C ASP A 699 15.84 8.66 -10.46
N HIS A 700 15.55 9.51 -9.46
CA HIS A 700 15.39 10.95 -9.68
C HIS A 700 16.71 11.64 -10.05
N VAL A 701 16.92 11.82 -11.35
CA VAL A 701 18.15 12.33 -11.98
C VAL A 701 18.70 13.58 -11.30
N GLU A 702 17.87 14.61 -11.11
CA GLU A 702 18.32 15.89 -10.53
C GLU A 702 18.83 15.74 -9.09
N THR A 703 18.22 14.84 -8.30
CA THR A 703 18.68 14.57 -6.93
C THR A 703 19.97 13.77 -6.92
N VAL A 704 20.15 12.82 -7.83
CA VAL A 704 21.40 12.05 -7.97
C VAL A 704 22.57 12.99 -8.35
N GLU A 705 22.34 13.92 -9.27
CA GLU A 705 23.34 14.94 -9.65
C GLU A 705 23.68 15.88 -8.49
N LEU A 706 22.67 16.30 -7.71
CA LEU A 706 22.90 17.13 -6.53
C LEU A 706 23.67 16.36 -5.45
N TYR A 707 23.30 15.10 -5.19
CA TYR A 707 23.96 14.24 -4.22
C TYR A 707 25.43 14.01 -4.56
N THR A 708 25.74 13.66 -5.82
CA THR A 708 27.11 13.42 -6.28
C THR A 708 27.98 14.65 -6.14
N ARG A 709 27.48 15.82 -6.56
CA ARG A 709 28.16 17.12 -6.39
C ARG A 709 28.37 17.50 -4.92
N ALA A 710 27.35 17.37 -4.07
CA ALA A 710 27.47 17.66 -2.64
C ALA A 710 28.48 16.73 -1.95
N ARG A 711 28.54 15.47 -2.39
CA ARG A 711 29.49 14.46 -1.88
C ARG A 711 30.93 14.76 -2.29
N GLU A 712 31.16 15.25 -3.50
CA GLU A 712 32.49 15.69 -3.94
C GLU A 712 32.98 16.89 -3.13
N ARG A 713 32.14 17.91 -2.95
CA ARG A 713 32.45 19.08 -2.10
C ARG A 713 32.73 18.69 -0.66
N ALA A 714 31.95 17.77 -0.09
CA ALA A 714 32.18 17.28 1.27
C ALA A 714 33.55 16.57 1.41
N LYS A 715 34.00 15.84 0.38
CA LYS A 715 35.33 15.23 0.35
C LYS A 715 36.45 16.27 0.21
N GLU A 716 36.22 17.36 -0.52
CA GLU A 716 37.17 18.47 -0.64
C GLU A 716 37.32 19.24 0.67
N GLN A 717 36.23 19.44 1.42
CA GLN A 717 36.25 20.09 2.73
C GLN A 717 36.93 19.25 3.83
N GLN A 718 37.07 17.95 3.63
CA GLN A 718 37.76 17.03 4.54
C GLN A 718 39.27 16.89 4.26
N LYS A 719 39.77 17.42 3.13
CA LYS A 719 41.19 17.50 2.79
C LYS A 719 41.77 18.83 3.22
#